data_AF-A0AA41UL96-F1
#
_entry.id   AF-A0AA41UL96-F1
#
_cell.length_a   1.000
_cell.length_b   1.000
_cell.length_c   1.000
_cell.angle_alpha   90.00
_cell.angle_beta   90.00
_cell.angle_gamma   90.00
#
_symmetry.space_group_name_H-M   'P 1'
#
loop_
_entity.id
_entity.type
_entity.pdbx_description
1 polymer ?
#
loop_
_entity_poly.entity_id
_entity_poly.type
_entity_poly.pdbx_seq_one_letter_code
_entity_poly.pdbx_strand_id
1 'polypeptide(L)'
;MNSRLLTCMFLCAFLIPSMTQNASAWNQGTHRQINHEAVNLFLSQMQNKEKYSLSPITRDLRNEPYRGIAVDSSCLYVKDYQLTLGNYTMAQWIVLGGDWADEPHLYASLRHFYDPLGRVEHYLTDGWIVHGVLYESPEIDARTWALDHPDNPFSFKQGLVYYKLAMEVDDERPLPPMLSQSHFKLNLNLVPVDHADQRRTYLALAYRALGESMHMLADMTQPAHVRNDAHALDEPIESRVFSEHVRSAARDPLLDPRLTPFLAGAGGTQQKPEALFHRVATFINENFYSADTIYDQPSHVIPNHYDRFLALPYPSPQFADLQERYTRVQGYLIQRRVKRYEGKGGAFDWMLMTMAQERLSFHWFDPDQSVLVDPLESAGRLLGKHGRYHIPNAYAPDQAKVLLPIAIYANADLMDMFFPTLELKATYTDEGIQQGNAPGRNNYSRNVIRIDAEMEHYQARDKAWSDYELLVEYTGAAKLVISEEDNAVKTRELYFRNGKLDKIEMPDGSLERRDLQLYAPLAGEALTEEEEFYRIENLQSVHIEIKAGTRHFQSESFLFESEEATVTILPPRIVTYELQRGATRVTHNFEAVGRPEATYRFTWKFGDGNTFTEIVQPGATSRASHTYYNLNAGDRFYPEVTLETVDRVFLAVDSMTINITQASDSGQGSTTSGTFRPSDDLPWISYTITGAGDTSYVDSPESDKWWEANQRTRTFTGMMDGEALTISGTVYVPLPSGPSVREAYLDVRAWSQTEQRYEKRFMPGTLENFNISVPVAQGQRAQFYIHVSPSINKSTRVDGSFN
;
A
#
# COMPACT_ATOMS: atom_id res chain seq x y z
N MET A 1 -41.09 -54.63 58.05
CA MET A 1 -40.43 -53.32 57.85
C MET A 1 -39.08 -53.54 57.17
N ASN A 2 -39.04 -53.82 55.86
CA ASN A 2 -37.78 -53.96 55.09
C ASN A 2 -38.01 -53.99 53.55
N SER A 3 -39.01 -53.27 53.01
CA SER A 3 -39.22 -53.25 51.55
C SER A 3 -39.62 -51.90 50.95
N ARG A 4 -39.59 -50.80 51.72
CA ARG A 4 -39.91 -49.44 51.21
C ARG A 4 -38.69 -48.54 51.03
N LEU A 5 -37.52 -48.92 51.55
CA LEU A 5 -36.27 -48.17 51.38
C LEU A 5 -35.48 -48.57 50.12
N LEU A 6 -35.70 -49.77 49.58
CA LEU A 6 -35.05 -50.19 48.32
C LEU A 6 -35.76 -49.63 47.07
N THR A 7 -37.06 -49.32 47.13
CA THR A 7 -37.83 -48.89 45.95
C THR A 7 -37.59 -47.41 45.59
N CYS A 8 -37.21 -46.56 46.55
CA CYS A 8 -36.84 -45.17 46.26
C CYS A 8 -35.42 -45.02 45.69
N MET A 9 -34.49 -45.94 45.99
CA MET A 9 -33.14 -45.91 45.39
C MET A 9 -33.11 -46.44 43.95
N PHE A 10 -34.01 -47.37 43.59
CA PHE A 10 -34.07 -47.87 42.21
C PHE A 10 -34.84 -46.97 41.23
N LEU A 11 -35.73 -46.09 41.71
CA LEU A 11 -36.42 -45.12 40.85
C LEU A 11 -35.61 -43.86 40.55
N CYS A 12 -34.60 -43.51 41.37
CA CYS A 12 -33.69 -42.39 41.05
C CYS A 12 -32.58 -42.78 40.07
N ALA A 13 -32.32 -44.07 39.85
CA ALA A 13 -31.30 -44.55 38.93
C ALA A 13 -31.79 -44.69 37.47
N PHE A 14 -33.09 -44.55 37.20
CA PHE A 14 -33.69 -44.72 35.86
C PHE A 14 -34.22 -43.42 35.23
N LEU A 15 -33.90 -42.26 35.82
CA LEU A 15 -34.18 -40.93 35.27
C LEU A 15 -32.90 -40.08 35.20
N ILE A 16 -31.78 -40.70 34.86
CA ILE A 16 -30.65 -39.98 34.27
C ILE A 16 -30.92 -40.01 32.76
N PRO A 17 -31.58 -39.00 32.16
CA PRO A 17 -31.39 -38.82 30.73
C PRO A 17 -29.88 -38.67 30.55
N SER A 18 -29.34 -39.45 29.63
CA SER A 18 -28.06 -39.21 28.97
C SER A 18 -28.08 -37.82 28.34
N MET A 19 -27.91 -36.80 29.18
CA MET A 19 -27.55 -35.46 28.81
C MET A 19 -26.03 -35.40 28.93
N THR A 20 -25.36 -35.84 27.88
CA THR A 20 -24.04 -35.33 27.53
C THR A 20 -24.22 -33.84 27.23
N GLN A 21 -24.25 -33.01 28.26
CA GLN A 21 -24.06 -31.58 28.10
C GLN A 21 -22.56 -31.37 27.98
N ASN A 22 -22.14 -30.96 26.79
CA ASN A 22 -20.77 -30.61 26.49
C ASN A 22 -20.35 -29.47 27.43
N ALA A 23 -19.18 -29.59 28.07
CA ALA A 23 -18.53 -28.46 28.70
C ALA A 23 -18.19 -27.47 27.57
N SER A 24 -18.90 -26.36 27.50
CA SER A 24 -18.68 -25.31 26.51
C SER A 24 -18.16 -24.08 27.24
N ALA A 25 -16.90 -23.70 26.99
CA ALA A 25 -16.58 -22.28 26.86
C ALA A 25 -17.57 -21.69 25.84
N TRP A 26 -17.96 -20.40 25.92
CA TRP A 26 -19.11 -19.78 25.20
C TRP A 26 -19.72 -20.63 24.09
N ASN A 27 -21.04 -20.87 24.09
CA ASN A 27 -21.73 -21.66 23.04
C ASN A 27 -21.01 -21.53 21.69
N GLN A 28 -20.51 -22.62 21.10
CA GLN A 28 -19.68 -22.62 19.89
C GLN A 28 -20.19 -21.69 18.76
N GLY A 29 -21.50 -21.44 18.67
CA GLY A 29 -22.09 -20.43 17.77
C GLY A 29 -21.69 -18.98 18.05
N THR A 30 -21.36 -18.63 19.29
CA THR A 30 -20.96 -17.31 19.76
C THR A 30 -19.54 -16.95 19.32
N HIS A 31 -18.53 -17.79 19.55
CA HIS A 31 -17.17 -17.51 19.06
C HIS A 31 -17.10 -17.43 17.53
N ARG A 32 -17.77 -18.34 16.81
CA ARG A 32 -17.89 -18.24 15.35
C ARG A 32 -18.49 -16.91 14.92
N GLN A 33 -19.52 -16.44 15.63
CA GLN A 33 -20.13 -15.15 15.34
C GLN A 33 -19.20 -13.98 15.69
N ILE A 34 -18.43 -14.05 16.79
CA ILE A 34 -17.43 -13.02 17.13
C ILE A 34 -16.38 -12.92 16.02
N ASN A 35 -15.82 -14.05 15.57
CA ASN A 35 -14.87 -14.08 14.47
C ASN A 35 -15.50 -13.54 13.18
N HIS A 36 -16.76 -13.89 12.89
CA HIS A 36 -17.48 -13.37 11.72
C HIS A 36 -17.60 -11.84 11.75
N GLU A 37 -18.02 -11.27 12.87
CA GLU A 37 -18.14 -9.81 12.99
C GLU A 37 -16.77 -9.11 13.01
N ALA A 38 -15.74 -9.73 13.58
CA ALA A 38 -14.37 -9.23 13.53
C ALA A 38 -13.82 -9.21 12.09
N VAL A 39 -14.07 -10.26 11.31
CA VAL A 39 -13.73 -10.31 9.87
C VAL A 39 -14.44 -9.18 9.11
N ASN A 40 -15.73 -8.96 9.35
CA ASN A 40 -16.48 -7.88 8.70
C ASN A 40 -15.93 -6.50 9.06
N LEU A 41 -15.65 -6.27 10.34
CA LEU A 41 -15.07 -5.03 10.84
C LEU A 41 -13.70 -4.79 10.19
N PHE A 42 -12.81 -5.77 10.23
CA PHE A 42 -11.50 -5.73 9.59
C PHE A 42 -11.60 -5.37 8.10
N LEU A 43 -12.44 -6.09 7.35
CA LEU A 43 -12.61 -5.85 5.90
C LEU A 43 -13.20 -4.47 5.59
N SER A 44 -14.02 -3.91 6.48
CA SER A 44 -14.55 -2.54 6.32
C SER A 44 -13.50 -1.46 6.57
N GLN A 45 -12.50 -1.74 7.40
CA GLN A 45 -11.48 -0.78 7.82
C GLN A 45 -10.20 -0.85 6.99
N MET A 46 -9.89 -2.02 6.43
CA MET A 46 -8.64 -2.24 5.70
C MET A 46 -8.44 -1.28 4.52
N GLN A 47 -9.53 -0.84 3.87
CA GLN A 47 -9.46 0.05 2.71
C GLN A 47 -8.82 1.42 3.01
N ASN A 48 -8.81 1.84 4.27
CA ASN A 48 -8.26 3.13 4.69
C ASN A 48 -6.77 3.06 5.11
N LYS A 49 -6.13 1.90 4.96
CA LYS A 49 -4.75 1.68 5.42
C LYS A 49 -3.82 1.43 4.22
N GLU A 50 -2.70 2.16 4.18
CA GLU A 50 -1.65 2.09 3.13
C GLU A 50 -1.22 0.64 2.83
N LYS A 51 -1.04 -0.17 3.86
CA LYS A 51 -0.70 -1.59 3.74
C LYS A 51 -1.59 -2.39 2.78
N TYR A 52 -2.88 -2.06 2.69
CA TYR A 52 -3.83 -2.74 1.81
C TYR A 52 -4.07 -1.97 0.50
N SER A 53 -3.56 -0.74 0.35
CA SER A 53 -3.45 -0.11 -0.97
C SER A 53 -2.25 -0.66 -1.75
N LEU A 54 -1.12 -0.94 -1.06
CA LEU A 54 0.05 -1.59 -1.65
C LEU A 54 -0.25 -3.02 -2.10
N SER A 55 -1.16 -3.70 -1.40
CA SER A 55 -1.61 -5.03 -1.81
C SER A 55 -3.02 -5.35 -1.32
N PRO A 56 -4.05 -5.10 -2.13
CA PRO A 56 -5.43 -5.30 -1.73
C PRO A 56 -5.79 -6.77 -1.54
N ILE A 57 -6.66 -7.01 -0.56
CA ILE A 57 -7.40 -8.28 -0.43
C ILE A 57 -8.67 -8.17 -1.29
N THR A 58 -8.56 -8.59 -2.55
CA THR A 58 -9.63 -8.42 -3.54
C THR A 58 -10.86 -9.29 -3.24
N ARG A 59 -12.02 -8.93 -3.78
CA ARG A 59 -13.26 -9.71 -3.55
C ARG A 59 -13.13 -11.14 -4.08
N ASP A 60 -12.49 -11.32 -5.23
CA ASP A 60 -12.38 -12.64 -5.86
C ASP A 60 -11.47 -13.55 -5.05
N LEU A 61 -10.32 -13.06 -4.60
CA LEU A 61 -9.40 -13.80 -3.75
C LEU A 61 -9.99 -14.12 -2.37
N ARG A 62 -10.86 -13.25 -1.82
CA ARG A 62 -11.61 -13.55 -0.57
C ARG A 62 -12.58 -14.72 -0.71
N ASN A 63 -13.13 -14.91 -1.91
CA ASN A 63 -14.12 -15.96 -2.18
C ASN A 63 -13.48 -17.25 -2.70
N GLU A 64 -12.15 -17.27 -2.90
CA GLU A 64 -11.44 -18.47 -3.29
C GLU A 64 -11.41 -19.47 -2.11
N PRO A 65 -11.80 -20.73 -2.33
CA PRO A 65 -11.72 -21.75 -1.29
C PRO A 65 -10.31 -22.37 -1.23
N TYR A 66 -9.86 -22.62 -0.01
CA TYR A 66 -8.56 -23.21 0.32
C TYR A 66 -8.78 -24.58 0.95
N ARG A 67 -8.10 -25.59 0.42
CA ARG A 67 -8.13 -26.97 0.91
C ARG A 67 -7.25 -27.10 2.15
N GLY A 68 -7.73 -27.72 3.22
CA GLY A 68 -6.99 -27.82 4.49
C GLY A 68 -7.55 -28.83 5.48
N ILE A 69 -7.06 -28.78 6.71
CA ILE A 69 -7.46 -29.67 7.80
C ILE A 69 -8.59 -29.02 8.61
N ALA A 70 -9.79 -29.59 8.53
CA ALA A 70 -10.94 -29.17 9.32
C ALA A 70 -11.25 -30.17 10.44
N VAL A 71 -12.00 -29.72 11.45
CA VAL A 71 -12.51 -30.59 12.53
C VAL A 71 -13.92 -31.05 12.18
N ASP A 72 -14.18 -32.36 12.34
CA ASP A 72 -15.46 -33.01 12.02
C ASP A 72 -16.21 -33.50 13.27
N SER A 73 -15.53 -33.57 14.41
CA SER A 73 -16.09 -33.99 15.69
C SER A 73 -16.36 -32.81 16.61
N SER A 74 -17.40 -32.92 17.44
CA SER A 74 -17.46 -32.25 18.74
C SER A 74 -17.33 -33.32 19.83
N CYS A 75 -16.28 -33.24 20.64
CA CYS A 75 -15.91 -34.35 21.52
C CYS A 75 -15.18 -33.90 22.80
N LEU A 76 -15.30 -34.72 23.85
CA LEU A 76 -14.64 -34.43 25.12
C LEU A 76 -13.15 -34.83 25.13
N TYR A 77 -12.79 -35.94 24.48
CA TYR A 77 -11.46 -36.55 24.58
C TYR A 77 -10.71 -36.58 23.26
N VAL A 78 -9.37 -36.46 23.33
CA VAL A 78 -8.45 -36.53 22.17
C VAL A 78 -8.62 -37.81 21.34
N LYS A 79 -8.91 -38.95 21.98
CA LYS A 79 -9.10 -40.24 21.27
C LYS A 79 -10.32 -40.23 20.34
N ASP A 80 -11.29 -39.37 20.59
CA ASP A 80 -12.56 -39.27 19.85
C ASP A 80 -12.52 -38.10 18.84
N TYR A 81 -11.39 -37.38 18.77
CA TYR A 81 -11.20 -36.24 17.89
C TYR A 81 -11.04 -36.68 16.43
N GLN A 82 -11.88 -36.14 15.56
CA GLN A 82 -11.94 -36.50 14.14
C GLN A 82 -11.63 -35.28 13.27
N LEU A 83 -10.74 -35.52 12.31
CA LEU A 83 -10.34 -34.56 11.30
C LEU A 83 -10.94 -34.94 9.95
N THR A 84 -11.27 -33.93 9.15
CA THR A 84 -11.71 -34.09 7.77
C THR A 84 -11.02 -33.10 6.85
N LEU A 85 -11.12 -33.32 5.54
CA LEU A 85 -10.67 -32.34 4.55
C LEU A 85 -11.70 -31.22 4.45
N GLY A 86 -11.28 -30.00 4.75
CA GLY A 86 -12.05 -28.79 4.52
C GLY A 86 -11.69 -28.13 3.20
N ASN A 87 -12.63 -27.45 2.58
CA ASN A 87 -12.38 -26.57 1.44
C ASN A 87 -13.22 -25.29 1.61
N TYR A 88 -12.63 -24.30 2.26
CA TYR A 88 -13.33 -23.12 2.74
C TYR A 88 -12.61 -21.84 2.32
N THR A 89 -13.36 -20.75 2.18
CA THR A 89 -12.79 -19.41 1.97
C THR A 89 -11.97 -18.96 3.19
N MET A 90 -11.11 -17.95 3.02
CA MET A 90 -10.36 -17.35 4.13
C MET A 90 -11.27 -16.98 5.31
N ALA A 91 -12.37 -16.27 5.04
CA ALA A 91 -13.29 -15.85 6.08
C ALA A 91 -13.92 -17.05 6.81
N GLN A 92 -14.29 -18.10 6.06
CA GLN A 92 -14.85 -19.32 6.66
C GLN A 92 -13.84 -20.08 7.52
N TRP A 93 -12.58 -20.20 7.10
CA TRP A 93 -11.52 -20.81 7.93
C TRP A 93 -11.33 -20.07 9.26
N ILE A 94 -11.29 -18.74 9.21
CA ILE A 94 -11.16 -17.89 10.40
C ILE A 94 -12.38 -18.02 11.30
N VAL A 95 -13.60 -18.00 10.73
CA VAL A 95 -14.85 -18.14 11.46
C VAL A 95 -14.94 -19.51 12.15
N LEU A 96 -14.69 -20.59 11.43
CA LEU A 96 -14.75 -21.95 11.96
C LEU A 96 -13.63 -22.24 12.97
N GLY A 97 -12.46 -21.61 12.83
CA GLY A 97 -11.41 -21.66 13.86
C GLY A 97 -11.88 -21.14 15.22
N GLY A 98 -12.89 -20.26 15.24
CA GLY A 98 -13.54 -19.81 16.47
C GLY A 98 -14.21 -20.93 17.27
N ASP A 99 -14.56 -22.04 16.62
CA ASP A 99 -15.19 -23.22 17.21
C ASP A 99 -14.13 -24.27 17.59
N TRP A 100 -13.17 -24.49 16.69
CA TRP A 100 -12.22 -25.60 16.80
C TRP A 100 -11.12 -25.41 17.87
N ALA A 101 -10.97 -24.20 18.39
CA ALA A 101 -10.09 -23.92 19.51
C ALA A 101 -10.52 -24.69 20.78
N ASP A 102 -11.83 -24.90 20.94
CA ASP A 102 -12.43 -25.68 22.03
C ASP A 102 -12.30 -27.19 21.88
N GLU A 103 -11.92 -27.69 20.71
CA GLU A 103 -11.98 -29.12 20.43
C GLU A 103 -10.61 -29.80 20.58
N PRO A 104 -10.51 -30.92 21.31
CA PRO A 104 -11.51 -31.51 22.21
C PRO A 104 -11.68 -30.72 23.52
N HIS A 105 -12.91 -30.66 24.05
CA HIS A 105 -13.27 -29.80 25.18
C HIS A 105 -12.39 -29.99 26.44
N LEU A 106 -12.08 -31.23 26.83
CA LEU A 106 -11.30 -31.46 28.05
C LEU A 106 -9.83 -31.04 27.88
N TYR A 107 -9.28 -31.20 26.66
CA TYR A 107 -7.92 -30.79 26.35
C TYR A 107 -7.82 -29.26 26.27
N ALA A 108 -8.79 -28.63 25.61
CA ALA A 108 -8.80 -27.19 25.37
C ALA A 108 -9.08 -26.39 26.65
N SER A 109 -10.09 -26.78 27.44
CA SER A 109 -10.55 -26.04 28.63
C SER A 109 -9.43 -25.66 29.60
N LEU A 110 -8.44 -26.53 29.83
CA LEU A 110 -7.33 -26.21 30.75
C LEU A 110 -6.36 -25.12 30.26
N ARG A 111 -6.48 -24.70 29.00
CA ARG A 111 -5.58 -23.75 28.33
C ARG A 111 -6.26 -22.42 28.01
N HIS A 112 -7.54 -22.26 28.35
CA HIS A 112 -8.36 -21.08 27.97
C HIS A 112 -8.36 -19.96 29.01
N PHE A 113 -7.60 -20.14 30.09
CA PHE A 113 -7.53 -19.23 31.21
C PHE A 113 -6.21 -18.45 31.24
N TYR A 114 -6.28 -17.17 31.56
CA TYR A 114 -5.13 -16.29 31.78
C TYR A 114 -5.45 -15.22 32.82
N ASP A 115 -5.00 -15.40 34.06
CA ASP A 115 -5.07 -14.35 35.08
C ASP A 115 -3.95 -13.32 34.84
N PRO A 116 -4.26 -12.09 34.39
CA PRO A 116 -3.23 -11.07 34.14
C PRO A 116 -2.54 -10.59 35.43
N LEU A 117 -3.16 -10.81 36.60
CA LEU A 117 -2.60 -10.43 37.90
C LEU A 117 -1.72 -11.53 38.51
N GLY A 118 -1.80 -12.77 38.01
CA GLY A 118 -1.05 -13.91 38.51
C GLY A 118 -1.20 -14.11 40.01
N ARG A 119 -2.44 -14.09 40.53
CA ARG A 119 -2.68 -14.13 41.99
C ARG A 119 -2.11 -15.38 42.63
N VAL A 120 -2.25 -16.52 41.95
CA VAL A 120 -1.56 -17.78 42.27
C VAL A 120 -0.52 -18.04 41.17
N GLU A 121 -1.02 -18.25 39.95
CA GLU A 121 -0.27 -18.39 38.72
C GLU A 121 -1.06 -17.72 37.59
N HIS A 122 -0.42 -17.49 36.44
CA HIS A 122 -1.12 -16.95 35.27
C HIS A 122 -2.06 -17.96 34.60
N TYR A 123 -1.87 -19.26 34.82
CA TYR A 123 -2.70 -20.33 34.26
C TYR A 123 -3.68 -20.93 35.29
N LEU A 124 -4.64 -21.73 34.83
CA LEU A 124 -5.65 -22.36 35.68
C LEU A 124 -5.02 -23.28 36.73
N THR A 125 -5.29 -23.02 38.01
CA THR A 125 -4.72 -23.78 39.15
C THR A 125 -5.77 -24.41 40.04
N ASP A 126 -7.03 -24.01 39.90
CA ASP A 126 -8.18 -24.58 40.59
C ASP A 126 -8.84 -25.70 39.77
N GLY A 127 -9.91 -26.31 40.31
CA GLY A 127 -10.63 -27.37 39.59
C GLY A 127 -9.87 -28.70 39.44
N TRP A 128 -8.72 -28.88 40.11
CA TRP A 128 -7.88 -30.08 40.01
C TRP A 128 -8.63 -31.40 40.29
N ILE A 129 -9.71 -31.39 41.07
CA ILE A 129 -10.51 -32.60 41.33
C ILE A 129 -11.35 -32.99 40.10
N VAL A 130 -11.77 -32.02 39.30
CA VAL A 130 -12.57 -32.22 38.08
C VAL A 130 -11.67 -32.59 36.90
N HIS A 131 -10.47 -32.00 36.84
CA HIS A 131 -9.53 -32.20 35.72
C HIS A 131 -8.39 -33.19 36.04
N GLY A 132 -7.82 -33.14 37.24
CA GLY A 132 -6.60 -33.84 37.69
C GLY A 132 -6.72 -35.33 38.01
N VAL A 133 -7.93 -35.92 37.99
CA VAL A 133 -8.08 -37.39 38.08
C VAL A 133 -7.88 -38.06 36.70
N LEU A 134 -8.03 -37.31 35.61
CA LEU A 134 -7.96 -37.84 34.23
C LEU A 134 -6.94 -37.12 33.33
N TYR A 135 -6.47 -35.92 33.69
CA TYR A 135 -5.50 -35.12 32.93
C TYR A 135 -4.55 -34.36 33.88
N GLU A 136 -3.24 -34.47 33.70
CA GLU A 136 -2.27 -33.61 34.39
C GLU A 136 -2.47 -32.15 33.96
N SER A 137 -2.37 -31.20 34.89
CA SER A 137 -2.47 -29.77 34.57
C SER A 137 -1.36 -29.40 33.58
N PRO A 138 -1.68 -28.74 32.45
CA PRO A 138 -0.67 -28.40 31.46
C PRO A 138 0.27 -27.27 31.92
N GLU A 139 -0.09 -26.53 32.98
CA GLU A 139 0.68 -25.38 33.48
C GLU A 139 0.96 -24.31 32.39
N ILE A 140 -0.02 -24.11 31.49
CA ILE A 140 0.06 -23.18 30.36
C ILE A 140 -1.13 -22.22 30.39
N ASP A 141 -0.85 -20.91 30.28
CA ASP A 141 -1.89 -19.88 30.20
C ASP A 141 -2.36 -19.64 28.76
N ALA A 142 -3.58 -19.10 28.62
CA ALA A 142 -4.24 -18.85 27.34
C ALA A 142 -3.46 -17.94 26.40
N ARG A 143 -2.80 -16.91 26.93
CA ARG A 143 -2.03 -15.98 26.11
C ARG A 143 -0.83 -16.70 25.50
N THR A 144 -0.08 -17.46 26.29
CA THR A 144 1.04 -18.29 25.79
C THR A 144 0.55 -19.37 24.81
N TRP A 145 -0.52 -20.09 25.16
CA TRP A 145 -1.12 -21.11 24.30
C TRP A 145 -1.55 -20.56 22.94
N ALA A 146 -2.22 -19.41 22.94
CA ALA A 146 -2.73 -18.76 21.74
C ALA A 146 -1.62 -18.21 20.86
N LEU A 147 -0.58 -17.61 21.46
CA LEU A 147 0.37 -16.81 20.71
C LEU A 147 1.53 -17.63 20.14
N ASP A 148 2.18 -18.47 20.94
CA ASP A 148 3.43 -19.10 20.51
C ASP A 148 3.83 -20.40 21.20
N HIS A 149 2.95 -21.03 21.99
CA HIS A 149 3.29 -22.31 22.62
C HIS A 149 3.63 -23.39 21.57
N PRO A 150 4.78 -24.09 21.69
CA PRO A 150 5.27 -25.01 20.66
C PRO A 150 4.36 -26.22 20.42
N ASP A 151 3.61 -26.65 21.44
CA ASP A 151 2.67 -27.77 21.31
C ASP A 151 1.34 -27.36 20.62
N ASN A 152 1.08 -26.06 20.42
CA ASN A 152 -0.10 -25.61 19.70
C ASN A 152 0.23 -25.43 18.20
N PRO A 153 -0.17 -26.37 17.32
CA PRO A 153 0.06 -26.24 15.88
C PRO A 153 -0.77 -25.12 15.24
N PHE A 154 -1.71 -24.52 15.96
CA PHE A 154 -2.60 -23.46 15.49
C PHE A 154 -2.46 -22.19 16.34
N SER A 155 -1.30 -21.97 16.96
CA SER A 155 -0.95 -20.68 17.58
C SER A 155 -0.78 -19.58 16.54
N PHE A 156 -0.90 -18.32 16.98
CA PHE A 156 -0.78 -17.15 16.13
C PHE A 156 0.55 -17.10 15.39
N LYS A 157 1.67 -17.34 16.09
CA LYS A 157 3.01 -17.46 15.49
C LYS A 157 3.05 -18.55 14.42
N GLN A 158 2.49 -19.72 14.71
CA GLN A 158 2.47 -20.82 13.75
C GLN A 158 1.60 -20.48 12.52
N GLY A 159 0.54 -19.70 12.70
CA GLY A 159 -0.24 -19.11 11.62
C GLY A 159 0.58 -18.18 10.72
N LEU A 160 1.40 -17.30 11.29
CA LEU A 160 2.31 -16.44 10.52
C LEU A 160 3.36 -17.27 9.76
N VAL A 161 3.89 -18.32 10.39
CA VAL A 161 4.83 -19.27 9.74
C VAL A 161 4.15 -19.96 8.55
N TYR A 162 2.91 -20.44 8.70
CA TYR A 162 2.17 -21.01 7.58
C TYR A 162 1.90 -19.99 6.47
N TYR A 163 1.55 -18.76 6.82
CA TYR A 163 1.39 -17.69 5.83
C TYR A 163 2.71 -17.44 5.08
N LYS A 164 3.84 -17.32 5.79
CA LYS A 164 5.18 -17.21 5.20
C LYS A 164 5.47 -18.37 4.25
N LEU A 165 5.26 -19.61 4.69
CA LEU A 165 5.47 -20.80 3.87
C LEU A 165 4.61 -20.77 2.59
N ALA A 166 3.37 -20.29 2.67
CA ALA A 166 2.51 -20.13 1.49
C ALA A 166 3.05 -19.09 0.48
N MET A 167 3.72 -18.04 0.96
CA MET A 167 4.33 -17.01 0.13
C MET A 167 5.69 -17.44 -0.46
N GLU A 168 6.24 -18.56 0.00
CA GLU A 168 7.62 -18.98 -0.28
C GLU A 168 7.72 -20.42 -0.80
N VAL A 169 6.62 -20.97 -1.33
CA VAL A 169 6.67 -22.27 -1.99
C VAL A 169 7.56 -22.16 -3.22
N ASP A 170 8.61 -22.98 -3.25
CA ASP A 170 9.57 -23.07 -4.34
C ASP A 170 9.14 -24.19 -5.31
N ASP A 171 8.66 -23.80 -6.50
CA ASP A 171 8.09 -24.70 -7.51
C ASP A 171 9.14 -25.67 -8.10
N GLU A 172 10.42 -25.42 -7.86
CA GLU A 172 11.51 -26.29 -8.31
C GLU A 172 11.80 -27.43 -7.33
N ARG A 173 11.33 -27.32 -6.08
CA ARG A 173 11.52 -28.38 -5.09
C ARG A 173 10.49 -29.48 -5.29
N PRO A 174 10.84 -30.76 -5.10
CA PRO A 174 9.84 -31.81 -5.07
C PRO A 174 8.76 -31.53 -4.02
N LEU A 175 7.51 -31.85 -4.35
CA LEU A 175 6.41 -31.74 -3.39
C LEU A 175 6.72 -32.56 -2.14
N PRO A 176 6.44 -32.04 -0.94
CA PRO A 176 6.62 -32.81 0.27
C PRO A 176 5.64 -34.00 0.27
N PRO A 177 6.06 -35.18 0.74
CA PRO A 177 5.16 -36.34 0.81
C PRO A 177 4.02 -36.13 1.81
N MET A 178 4.18 -35.19 2.76
CA MET A 178 3.18 -34.78 3.75
C MET A 178 3.62 -33.48 4.43
N LEU A 179 2.66 -32.66 4.88
CA LEU A 179 2.96 -31.34 5.45
C LEU A 179 3.26 -31.31 6.96
N SER A 180 2.69 -32.19 7.80
CA SER A 180 3.11 -32.44 9.20
C SER A 180 2.20 -33.48 9.89
N GLN A 181 2.71 -34.23 10.87
CA GLN A 181 1.96 -35.18 11.71
C GLN A 181 2.37 -35.15 13.21
N SER A 182 3.08 -34.12 13.66
CA SER A 182 3.61 -34.11 15.04
C SER A 182 2.54 -33.96 16.13
N HIS A 183 1.32 -33.57 15.77
CA HIS A 183 0.23 -33.29 16.72
C HIS A 183 -1.09 -33.89 16.27
N PHE A 184 -1.96 -34.28 17.22
CA PHE A 184 -3.26 -34.91 16.90
C PHE A 184 -4.18 -33.99 16.08
N LYS A 185 -4.09 -32.66 16.28
CA LYS A 185 -4.83 -31.67 15.46
C LYS A 185 -4.36 -31.61 13.99
N LEU A 186 -3.24 -32.23 13.65
CA LEU A 186 -2.68 -32.33 12.29
C LEU A 186 -2.68 -33.78 11.77
N ASN A 187 -3.28 -34.74 12.48
CA ASN A 187 -3.22 -36.17 12.14
C ASN A 187 -4.20 -36.54 10.99
N LEU A 188 -4.06 -35.86 9.86
CA LEU A 188 -4.76 -36.12 8.61
C LEU A 188 -3.72 -36.20 7.50
N ASN A 189 -3.81 -37.21 6.63
CA ASN A 189 -2.89 -37.35 5.52
C ASN A 189 -3.16 -36.28 4.45
N LEU A 190 -2.47 -35.14 4.56
CA LEU A 190 -2.63 -34.00 3.68
C LEU A 190 -1.40 -33.86 2.75
N VAL A 191 -1.49 -34.52 1.61
CA VAL A 191 -0.47 -34.46 0.54
C VAL A 191 -0.88 -33.38 -0.47
N PRO A 192 0.02 -32.46 -0.84
CA PRO A 192 -0.23 -31.52 -1.93
C PRO A 192 -0.32 -32.23 -3.28
N VAL A 193 -1.25 -31.79 -4.13
CA VAL A 193 -1.39 -32.27 -5.51
C VAL A 193 -0.34 -31.64 -6.44
N ASP A 194 -0.10 -30.35 -6.25
CA ASP A 194 0.88 -29.53 -6.94
C ASP A 194 1.32 -28.38 -6.01
N HIS A 195 2.25 -27.53 -6.45
CA HIS A 195 2.74 -26.43 -5.63
C HIS A 195 1.71 -25.32 -5.40
N ALA A 196 0.74 -25.16 -6.30
CA ALA A 196 -0.35 -24.20 -6.08
C ALA A 196 -1.27 -24.68 -4.95
N ASP A 197 -1.58 -25.97 -4.93
CA ASP A 197 -2.31 -26.64 -3.86
C ASP A 197 -1.52 -26.70 -2.55
N GLN A 198 -0.18 -26.82 -2.61
CA GLN A 198 0.69 -26.65 -1.44
C GLN A 198 0.53 -25.26 -0.81
N ARG A 199 0.58 -24.18 -1.62
CA ARG A 199 0.36 -22.80 -1.15
C ARG A 199 -1.03 -22.65 -0.53
N ARG A 200 -2.07 -23.13 -1.22
CA ARG A 200 -3.46 -23.10 -0.72
C ARG A 200 -3.60 -23.83 0.60
N THR A 201 -2.91 -24.95 0.76
CA THR A 201 -2.94 -25.73 2.00
C THR A 201 -2.29 -24.99 3.16
N TYR A 202 -1.13 -24.37 2.95
CA TYR A 202 -0.51 -23.55 3.97
C TYR A 202 -1.39 -22.35 4.34
N LEU A 203 -2.07 -21.71 3.38
CA LEU A 203 -3.02 -20.64 3.69
C LEU A 203 -4.20 -21.11 4.53
N ALA A 204 -4.77 -22.28 4.24
CA ALA A 204 -5.85 -22.86 5.05
C ALA A 204 -5.40 -23.08 6.51
N LEU A 205 -4.19 -23.62 6.72
CA LEU A 205 -3.60 -23.80 8.06
C LEU A 205 -3.36 -22.44 8.75
N ALA A 206 -2.87 -21.45 7.99
CA ALA A 206 -2.63 -20.09 8.47
C ALA A 206 -3.92 -19.41 8.96
N TYR A 207 -4.99 -19.48 8.16
CA TYR A 207 -6.28 -18.89 8.50
C TYR A 207 -7.00 -19.62 9.62
N ARG A 208 -6.86 -20.94 9.70
CA ARG A 208 -7.34 -21.71 10.86
C ARG A 208 -6.62 -21.28 12.14
N ALA A 209 -5.28 -21.17 12.11
CA ALA A 209 -4.49 -20.72 13.26
C ALA A 209 -4.90 -19.31 13.73
N LEU A 210 -5.12 -18.39 12.78
CA LEU A 210 -5.65 -17.07 13.09
C LEU A 210 -7.03 -17.16 13.78
N GLY A 211 -7.94 -17.97 13.25
CA GLY A 211 -9.28 -18.17 13.84
C GLY A 211 -9.25 -18.77 15.25
N GLU A 212 -8.41 -19.79 15.48
CA GLU A 212 -8.22 -20.38 16.82
C GLU A 212 -7.56 -19.37 17.78
N SER A 213 -6.64 -18.52 17.31
CA SER A 213 -6.04 -17.46 18.13
C SER A 213 -7.04 -16.35 18.50
N MET A 214 -7.94 -16.00 17.58
CA MET A 214 -9.02 -15.03 17.81
C MET A 214 -10.05 -15.55 18.83
N HIS A 215 -10.28 -16.86 18.88
CA HIS A 215 -11.07 -17.47 19.96
C HIS A 215 -10.44 -17.18 21.32
N MET A 216 -9.15 -17.48 21.47
CA MET A 216 -8.43 -17.28 22.74
C MET A 216 -8.38 -15.80 23.17
N LEU A 217 -8.35 -14.86 22.22
CA LEU A 217 -8.43 -13.43 22.54
C LEU A 217 -9.85 -13.03 22.96
N ALA A 218 -10.89 -13.63 22.36
CA ALA A 218 -12.27 -13.43 22.80
C ALA A 218 -12.50 -13.96 24.22
N ASP A 219 -11.86 -15.07 24.60
CA ASP A 219 -11.86 -15.57 25.98
C ASP A 219 -11.29 -14.58 26.99
N MET A 220 -10.36 -13.72 26.59
CA MET A 220 -9.86 -12.65 27.46
C MET A 220 -10.92 -11.60 27.78
N THR A 221 -12.10 -11.66 27.14
CA THR A 221 -13.29 -10.86 27.47
C THR A 221 -14.27 -11.59 28.38
N GLN A 222 -13.98 -12.82 28.78
CA GLN A 222 -14.79 -13.63 29.67
C GLN A 222 -14.20 -13.50 31.11
N PRO A 223 -14.97 -12.97 32.09
CA PRO A 223 -14.46 -12.69 33.44
C PRO A 223 -13.91 -13.90 34.20
N ALA A 224 -14.44 -15.10 33.99
CA ALA A 224 -13.95 -16.33 34.61
C ALA A 224 -12.60 -16.79 34.01
N HIS A 225 -12.41 -16.63 32.70
CA HIS A 225 -11.18 -16.98 31.97
C HIS A 225 -10.01 -16.11 32.42
N VAL A 226 -10.27 -14.83 32.69
CA VAL A 226 -9.25 -13.90 33.16
C VAL A 226 -9.06 -13.89 34.67
N ARG A 227 -9.80 -14.72 35.41
CA ARG A 227 -9.69 -14.85 36.87
C ARG A 227 -9.34 -16.26 37.32
N ASN A 228 -8.98 -17.14 36.38
CA ASN A 228 -8.69 -18.55 36.62
C ASN A 228 -9.81 -19.21 37.47
N ASP A 229 -11.05 -19.03 37.04
CA ASP A 229 -12.23 -19.56 37.72
C ASP A 229 -12.78 -20.75 36.91
N ALA A 230 -12.41 -21.97 37.30
CA ALA A 230 -12.78 -23.19 36.58
C ALA A 230 -14.29 -23.49 36.69
N HIS A 231 -15.00 -23.52 35.56
CA HIS A 231 -16.45 -23.77 35.52
C HIS A 231 -16.78 -24.87 34.50
N ALA A 232 -16.72 -26.13 34.93
CA ALA A 232 -16.95 -27.25 34.02
C ALA A 232 -18.40 -27.37 33.48
N LEU A 233 -19.39 -26.68 34.07
CA LEU A 233 -20.82 -26.89 33.77
C LEU A 233 -21.72 -25.64 33.79
N ASP A 234 -21.36 -24.52 34.43
CA ASP A 234 -22.26 -23.34 34.50
C ASP A 234 -21.48 -22.04 34.75
N GLU A 235 -21.32 -21.22 33.71
CA GLU A 235 -20.97 -19.81 33.81
C GLU A 235 -22.06 -18.95 33.14
N PRO A 236 -22.58 -17.91 33.81
CA PRO A 236 -23.73 -17.14 33.33
C PRO A 236 -23.60 -16.53 31.94
N ILE A 237 -22.45 -15.95 31.61
CA ILE A 237 -22.16 -15.30 30.33
C ILE A 237 -22.09 -16.37 29.24
N GLU A 238 -21.36 -17.44 29.46
CA GLU A 238 -21.19 -18.49 28.46
C GLU A 238 -22.48 -19.24 28.12
N SER A 239 -23.32 -19.47 29.14
CA SER A 239 -24.57 -20.21 29.00
C SER A 239 -25.73 -19.40 28.41
N ARG A 240 -25.66 -18.05 28.48
CA ARG A 240 -26.78 -17.16 28.10
C ARG A 240 -26.47 -16.16 27.02
N VAL A 241 -25.25 -16.16 26.48
CA VAL A 241 -24.90 -15.31 25.35
C VAL A 241 -24.75 -16.12 24.07
N PHE A 242 -25.62 -15.79 23.11
CA PHE A 242 -25.71 -16.43 21.80
C PHE A 242 -25.32 -15.47 20.67
N SER A 243 -25.27 -16.00 19.44
CA SER A 243 -24.89 -15.26 18.23
C SER A 243 -25.74 -13.99 17.98
N GLU A 244 -27.02 -13.94 18.37
CA GLU A 244 -27.82 -12.72 18.23
C GLU A 244 -27.34 -11.56 19.09
N HIS A 245 -26.80 -11.82 20.28
CA HIS A 245 -26.21 -10.78 21.11
C HIS A 245 -24.95 -10.22 20.46
N VAL A 246 -24.12 -11.09 19.87
CA VAL A 246 -22.93 -10.67 19.09
C VAL A 246 -23.31 -9.79 17.92
N ARG A 247 -24.31 -10.20 17.13
CA ARG A 247 -24.82 -9.38 16.02
C ARG A 247 -25.39 -8.04 16.50
N SER A 248 -26.05 -8.02 17.66
CA SER A 248 -26.53 -6.77 18.25
C SER A 248 -25.38 -5.86 18.67
N ALA A 249 -24.38 -6.42 19.37
CA ALA A 249 -23.19 -5.70 19.82
C ALA A 249 -22.33 -5.16 18.66
N ALA A 250 -22.27 -5.87 17.54
CA ALA A 250 -21.58 -5.40 16.34
C ALA A 250 -22.30 -4.22 15.67
N ARG A 251 -23.65 -4.21 15.69
CA ARG A 251 -24.47 -3.14 15.08
C ARG A 251 -24.45 -1.84 15.86
N ASP A 252 -24.42 -1.93 17.19
CA ASP A 252 -24.39 -0.80 18.11
C ASP A 252 -23.24 -1.00 19.11
N PRO A 253 -21.98 -0.83 18.66
CA PRO A 253 -20.81 -1.18 19.45
C PRO A 253 -20.59 -0.21 20.59
N LEU A 254 -20.39 -0.80 21.74
CA LEU A 254 -20.35 -0.11 23.00
C LEU A 254 -18.98 -0.32 23.66
N LEU A 255 -18.03 0.54 23.31
CA LEU A 255 -16.64 0.43 23.73
C LEU A 255 -16.34 1.36 24.91
N ASP A 256 -15.64 0.83 25.91
CA ASP A 256 -15.15 1.62 27.03
C ASP A 256 -14.01 2.57 26.58
N PRO A 257 -14.12 3.90 26.81
CA PRO A 257 -13.10 4.87 26.44
C PRO A 257 -11.72 4.63 27.04
N ARG A 258 -11.61 3.83 28.12
CA ARG A 258 -10.32 3.47 28.74
C ARG A 258 -9.59 2.39 27.96
N LEU A 259 -10.32 1.55 27.22
CA LEU A 259 -9.73 0.52 26.36
C LEU A 259 -9.55 1.00 24.92
N THR A 260 -10.41 1.91 24.44
CA THR A 260 -10.35 2.48 23.07
C THR A 260 -8.94 2.93 22.63
N PRO A 261 -8.11 3.62 23.44
CA PRO A 261 -6.76 4.01 23.03
C PRO A 261 -5.84 2.83 22.66
N PHE A 262 -6.15 1.63 23.14
CA PHE A 262 -5.40 0.40 22.90
C PHE A 262 -6.00 -0.48 21.79
N LEU A 263 -7.15 -0.09 21.23
CA LEU A 263 -7.83 -0.82 20.15
C LEU A 263 -7.74 0.00 18.85
N ALA A 264 -6.88 -0.42 17.92
CA ALA A 264 -6.64 0.29 16.67
C ALA A 264 -7.90 0.39 15.80
N GLY A 265 -8.69 -0.68 15.73
CA GLY A 265 -9.97 -0.70 15.03
C GLY A 265 -10.99 0.27 15.61
N ALA A 266 -10.78 0.75 16.84
CA ALA A 266 -11.61 1.78 17.47
C ALA A 266 -10.99 3.19 17.38
N GLY A 267 -9.95 3.37 16.58
CA GLY A 267 -9.19 4.63 16.46
C GLY A 267 -8.04 4.78 17.46
N GLY A 268 -7.72 3.73 18.23
CA GLY A 268 -6.57 3.66 19.10
C GLY A 268 -5.25 3.36 18.38
N THR A 269 -4.23 2.98 19.14
CA THR A 269 -2.92 2.58 18.61
C THR A 269 -2.81 1.07 18.52
N GLN A 270 -2.30 0.57 17.39
CA GLN A 270 -1.99 -0.87 17.20
C GLN A 270 -1.07 -1.36 18.33
N GLN A 271 -1.43 -2.44 19.00
CA GLN A 271 -0.59 -3.06 20.04
C GLN A 271 0.32 -4.14 19.44
N LYS A 272 1.22 -4.68 20.28
CA LYS A 272 1.81 -6.01 20.02
C LYS A 272 0.80 -7.09 20.42
N PRO A 273 0.83 -8.31 19.84
CA PRO A 273 -0.13 -9.36 20.19
C PRO A 273 -0.21 -9.65 21.69
N GLU A 274 0.93 -9.86 22.36
CA GLU A 274 0.99 -10.13 23.80
C GLU A 274 0.40 -8.98 24.64
N ALA A 275 0.72 -7.73 24.26
CA ALA A 275 0.23 -6.54 24.93
C ALA A 275 -1.29 -6.38 24.75
N LEU A 276 -1.84 -6.72 23.58
CA LEU A 276 -3.28 -6.70 23.33
C LEU A 276 -4.02 -7.68 24.26
N PHE A 277 -3.57 -8.94 24.29
CA PHE A 277 -4.10 -9.97 25.20
C PHE A 277 -4.07 -9.49 26.66
N HIS A 278 -2.91 -8.99 27.11
CA HIS A 278 -2.74 -8.56 28.48
C HIS A 278 -3.62 -7.35 28.84
N ARG A 279 -3.73 -6.35 27.95
CA ARG A 279 -4.57 -5.15 28.18
C ARG A 279 -6.05 -5.49 28.26
N VAL A 280 -6.54 -6.32 27.33
CA VAL A 280 -7.92 -6.79 27.34
C VAL A 280 -8.18 -7.60 28.61
N ALA A 281 -7.35 -8.59 28.91
CA ALA A 281 -7.52 -9.43 30.09
C ALA A 281 -7.50 -8.62 31.39
N THR A 282 -6.54 -7.70 31.54
CA THR A 282 -6.42 -6.84 32.73
C THR A 282 -7.66 -5.99 32.92
N PHE A 283 -8.14 -5.36 31.86
CA PHE A 283 -9.35 -4.55 31.91
C PHE A 283 -10.55 -5.39 32.38
N ILE A 284 -10.73 -6.58 31.84
CA ILE A 284 -11.89 -7.43 32.15
C ILE A 284 -11.78 -7.95 33.59
N ASN A 285 -10.58 -8.40 33.99
CA ASN A 285 -10.26 -8.82 35.35
C ASN A 285 -10.57 -7.71 36.37
N GLU A 286 -10.14 -6.48 36.12
CA GLU A 286 -10.31 -5.37 37.07
C GLU A 286 -11.76 -4.89 37.20
N ASN A 287 -12.57 -5.02 36.14
CA ASN A 287 -13.87 -4.34 36.06
C ASN A 287 -15.08 -5.30 36.18
N PHE A 288 -14.91 -6.62 36.02
CA PHE A 288 -16.01 -7.58 36.06
C PHE A 288 -15.77 -8.69 37.07
N TYR A 289 -16.82 -9.14 37.76
CA TYR A 289 -16.78 -10.36 38.57
C TYR A 289 -16.97 -11.59 37.70
N SER A 290 -16.38 -12.71 38.11
CA SER A 290 -16.86 -14.04 37.71
C SER A 290 -17.77 -14.63 38.79
N ALA A 291 -18.47 -15.73 38.50
CA ALA A 291 -19.40 -16.36 39.42
C ALA A 291 -18.75 -16.78 40.76
N ASP A 292 -17.49 -17.24 40.73
CA ASP A 292 -16.82 -17.74 41.93
C ASP A 292 -15.90 -16.72 42.61
N THR A 293 -15.63 -15.57 41.98
CA THR A 293 -14.64 -14.60 42.48
C THR A 293 -15.25 -13.29 43.02
N ILE A 294 -16.56 -13.28 43.33
CA ILE A 294 -17.18 -12.12 44.00
C ILE A 294 -16.54 -11.94 45.39
N TYR A 295 -15.82 -10.83 45.56
CA TYR A 295 -15.13 -10.47 46.79
C TYR A 295 -15.40 -9.01 47.17
N ASP A 296 -15.69 -8.78 48.45
CA ASP A 296 -15.81 -7.43 48.99
C ASP A 296 -15.27 -7.41 50.43
N GLN A 297 -14.12 -6.77 50.62
CA GLN A 297 -13.45 -6.72 51.92
C GLN A 297 -14.29 -5.99 53.00
N PRO A 298 -14.87 -4.80 52.73
CA PRO A 298 -15.64 -4.06 53.75
C PRO A 298 -16.90 -4.78 54.22
N SER A 299 -17.57 -5.53 53.34
CA SER A 299 -18.77 -6.30 53.68
C SER A 299 -18.47 -7.74 54.12
N HIS A 300 -17.19 -8.10 54.27
CA HIS A 300 -16.72 -9.44 54.62
C HIS A 300 -17.26 -10.54 53.68
N VAL A 301 -17.38 -10.24 52.39
CA VAL A 301 -17.74 -11.21 51.36
C VAL A 301 -16.46 -11.88 50.88
N ILE A 302 -16.43 -13.21 50.97
CA ILE A 302 -15.34 -14.05 50.46
C ILE A 302 -15.76 -14.70 49.12
N PRO A 303 -14.80 -15.06 48.24
CA PRO A 303 -15.08 -15.76 46.99
C PRO A 303 -15.89 -17.05 47.21
N ASN A 304 -16.71 -17.45 46.23
CA ASN A 304 -17.56 -18.65 46.28
C ASN A 304 -16.81 -19.95 45.91
N HIS A 305 -15.49 -19.89 45.79
CA HIS A 305 -14.64 -20.95 45.27
C HIS A 305 -14.71 -22.27 46.07
N TYR A 306 -14.59 -23.41 45.35
CA TYR A 306 -14.69 -24.75 45.93
C TYR A 306 -13.51 -25.12 46.85
N ASP A 307 -12.32 -24.54 46.61
CA ASP A 307 -11.13 -24.70 47.45
C ASP A 307 -10.82 -23.41 48.21
N ARG A 308 -11.02 -23.43 49.53
CA ARG A 308 -10.78 -22.28 50.42
C ARG A 308 -9.30 -21.89 50.56
N PHE A 309 -8.36 -22.78 50.18
CA PHE A 309 -6.93 -22.50 50.27
C PHE A 309 -6.38 -21.83 49.01
N LEU A 310 -7.06 -21.97 47.87
CA LEU A 310 -6.71 -21.33 46.59
C LEU A 310 -7.57 -20.09 46.27
N ALA A 311 -8.62 -19.85 47.06
CA ALA A 311 -9.55 -18.71 46.91
C ALA A 311 -8.91 -17.36 47.30
N LEU A 312 -7.89 -16.92 46.57
CA LEU A 312 -7.30 -15.60 46.78
C LEU A 312 -8.26 -14.50 46.31
N PRO A 313 -8.47 -13.45 47.12
CA PRO A 313 -9.35 -12.37 46.73
C PRO A 313 -8.74 -11.53 45.59
N TYR A 314 -9.57 -11.14 44.65
CA TYR A 314 -9.24 -10.10 43.67
C TYR A 314 -9.55 -8.71 44.25
N PRO A 315 -8.64 -7.73 44.14
CA PRO A 315 -8.79 -6.43 44.78
C PRO A 315 -9.88 -5.54 44.15
N SER A 316 -10.32 -5.87 42.94
CA SER A 316 -11.31 -5.10 42.16
C SER A 316 -12.20 -6.06 41.37
N PRO A 317 -13.45 -5.70 41.04
CA PRO A 317 -14.19 -4.57 41.61
C PRO A 317 -14.52 -4.82 43.09
N GLN A 318 -14.76 -3.75 43.87
CA GLN A 318 -15.35 -3.83 45.21
C GLN A 318 -16.78 -3.26 45.20
N PHE A 319 -17.62 -3.62 46.16
CA PHE A 319 -19.00 -3.07 46.22
C PHE A 319 -19.03 -1.56 46.48
N ALA A 320 -18.00 -1.03 47.14
CA ALA A 320 -17.84 0.41 47.32
C ALA A 320 -17.70 1.18 45.99
N ASP A 321 -17.21 0.50 44.94
CA ASP A 321 -17.05 1.05 43.60
C ASP A 321 -18.33 0.93 42.77
N LEU A 322 -19.38 0.29 43.30
CA LEU A 322 -20.63 0.01 42.58
C LEU A 322 -21.81 0.82 43.13
N GLN A 323 -22.85 0.96 42.33
CA GLN A 323 -24.13 1.50 42.77
C GLN A 323 -24.94 0.39 43.45
N GLU A 324 -25.07 0.48 44.77
CA GLU A 324 -26.02 -0.35 45.50
C GLU A 324 -27.45 0.06 45.16
N ARG A 325 -28.24 -0.91 44.70
CA ARG A 325 -29.68 -0.78 44.46
C ARG A 325 -30.45 -1.84 45.21
N TYR A 326 -31.74 -1.55 45.38
CA TYR A 326 -32.66 -2.45 46.02
C TYR A 326 -33.81 -2.76 45.10
N THR A 327 -33.99 -4.05 44.80
CA THR A 327 -35.18 -4.54 44.12
C THR A 327 -36.10 -5.25 45.11
N ARG A 328 -37.37 -5.41 44.76
CA ARG A 328 -38.30 -6.28 45.48
C ARG A 328 -38.56 -7.52 44.63
N VAL A 329 -38.18 -8.69 45.15
CA VAL A 329 -38.47 -9.98 44.51
C VAL A 329 -39.65 -10.66 45.19
N GLN A 330 -40.43 -11.41 44.43
CA GLN A 330 -41.61 -12.10 44.91
C GLN A 330 -41.25 -13.47 45.48
N GLY A 331 -41.54 -13.72 46.76
CA GLY A 331 -41.47 -15.06 47.34
C GLY A 331 -42.81 -15.79 47.31
N TYR A 332 -42.79 -17.07 47.69
CA TYR A 332 -44.00 -17.89 47.84
C TYR A 332 -44.98 -17.32 48.88
N LEU A 333 -44.48 -16.60 49.90
CA LEU A 333 -45.28 -16.10 51.03
C LEU A 333 -45.25 -14.59 51.19
N ILE A 334 -44.11 -13.93 50.88
CA ILE A 334 -43.90 -12.48 51.06
C ILE A 334 -42.93 -11.94 50.02
N GLN A 335 -42.99 -10.64 49.74
CA GLN A 335 -41.94 -9.94 48.98
C GLN A 335 -40.70 -9.73 49.85
N ARG A 336 -39.51 -9.85 49.25
CA ARG A 336 -38.23 -9.56 49.91
C ARG A 336 -37.51 -8.44 49.17
N ARG A 337 -36.94 -7.52 49.94
CA ARG A 337 -36.00 -6.52 49.44
C ARG A 337 -34.63 -7.18 49.26
N VAL A 338 -34.06 -7.09 48.07
CA VAL A 338 -32.81 -7.74 47.66
C VAL A 338 -31.82 -6.68 47.22
N LYS A 339 -30.57 -6.80 47.67
CA LYS A 339 -29.49 -5.94 47.23
C LYS A 339 -28.99 -6.37 45.84
N ARG A 340 -28.87 -5.39 44.94
CA ARG A 340 -28.23 -5.53 43.63
C ARG A 340 -27.09 -4.52 43.57
N TYR A 341 -26.00 -4.90 42.90
CA TYR A 341 -24.91 -3.99 42.61
C TYR A 341 -24.83 -3.79 41.11
N GLU A 342 -24.88 -2.53 40.72
CA GLU A 342 -24.75 -2.09 39.34
C GLU A 342 -23.44 -1.30 39.18
N GLY A 343 -22.83 -1.34 37.99
CA GLY A 343 -21.68 -0.51 37.66
C GLY A 343 -21.94 0.97 37.95
N LYS A 344 -20.96 1.65 38.54
CA LYS A 344 -20.98 3.08 38.88
C LYS A 344 -19.57 3.62 38.71
N GLY A 345 -19.38 4.75 38.03
CA GLY A 345 -18.01 5.25 37.88
C GLY A 345 -17.24 4.52 36.78
N GLY A 346 -16.26 5.20 36.17
CA GLY A 346 -15.22 4.59 35.34
C GLY A 346 -15.77 3.85 34.13
N ALA A 347 -15.63 2.52 34.10
CA ALA A 347 -16.06 1.67 32.99
C ALA A 347 -17.54 1.82 32.65
N PHE A 348 -18.29 2.06 33.70
CA PHE A 348 -19.73 1.95 33.76
C PHE A 348 -20.37 3.32 33.92
N ASP A 349 -19.61 4.40 33.72
CA ASP A 349 -20.08 5.79 33.89
C ASP A 349 -21.21 6.18 32.93
N TRP A 350 -21.27 5.55 31.77
CA TRP A 350 -22.24 5.87 30.72
C TRP A 350 -23.28 4.75 30.51
N MET A 351 -23.17 3.61 31.21
CA MET A 351 -24.17 2.54 31.21
C MET A 351 -24.26 1.83 32.58
N LEU A 352 -25.47 1.80 33.13
CA LEU A 352 -25.78 1.00 34.33
C LEU A 352 -25.74 -0.48 33.96
N MET A 353 -24.73 -1.18 34.46
CA MET A 353 -24.50 -2.59 34.21
C MET A 353 -24.80 -3.43 35.44
N THR A 354 -25.60 -4.49 35.35
CA THR A 354 -25.83 -5.38 36.50
C THR A 354 -24.61 -6.28 36.74
N MET A 355 -24.01 -6.21 37.94
CA MET A 355 -22.75 -6.90 38.27
C MET A 355 -22.93 -8.06 39.22
N ALA A 356 -23.70 -7.88 40.30
CA ALA A 356 -23.93 -8.90 41.30
C ALA A 356 -25.27 -8.70 42.03
N GLN A 357 -25.80 -9.78 42.61
CA GLN A 357 -27.01 -9.75 43.41
C GLN A 357 -26.86 -10.57 44.70
N GLU A 358 -27.53 -10.16 45.77
CA GLU A 358 -27.69 -11.00 46.97
C GLU A 358 -28.45 -12.29 46.59
N ARG A 359 -27.82 -13.45 46.85
CA ARG A 359 -28.35 -14.75 46.48
C ARG A 359 -29.68 -15.00 47.19
N LEU A 360 -30.68 -15.43 46.42
CA LEU A 360 -32.01 -15.75 46.93
C LEU A 360 -32.06 -17.17 47.51
N SER A 361 -32.84 -17.36 48.57
CA SER A 361 -33.15 -18.71 49.07
C SER A 361 -34.29 -19.32 48.27
N PHE A 362 -34.52 -20.63 48.40
CA PHE A 362 -35.62 -21.34 47.72
C PHE A 362 -37.03 -20.80 48.06
N HIS A 363 -37.20 -19.94 49.06
CA HIS A 363 -38.48 -19.30 49.37
C HIS A 363 -38.77 -18.06 48.51
N TRP A 364 -37.74 -17.49 47.87
CA TRP A 364 -37.82 -16.26 47.08
C TRP A 364 -37.33 -16.50 45.67
N PHE A 365 -38.15 -16.13 44.70
CA PHE A 365 -37.84 -16.29 43.28
C PHE A 365 -37.77 -14.91 42.67
N ASP A 366 -36.76 -14.72 41.84
CA ASP A 366 -36.75 -13.56 40.96
C ASP A 366 -37.35 -14.02 39.62
N PRO A 367 -38.60 -13.65 39.29
CA PRO A 367 -39.23 -14.03 38.03
C PRO A 367 -38.45 -13.51 36.82
N ASP A 368 -37.61 -12.47 37.00
CA ASP A 368 -36.71 -11.96 35.97
C ASP A 368 -35.43 -12.83 35.82
N GLN A 369 -35.21 -13.82 36.70
CA GLN A 369 -34.04 -14.71 36.71
C GLN A 369 -34.39 -16.20 36.61
N SER A 370 -35.66 -16.57 36.82
CA SER A 370 -36.11 -17.97 36.85
C SER A 370 -36.64 -18.42 35.50
N VAL A 371 -35.75 -18.94 34.64
CA VAL A 371 -36.15 -19.89 33.61
C VAL A 371 -35.32 -21.14 33.84
N LEU A 372 -35.89 -22.05 34.62
CA LEU A 372 -35.33 -23.31 35.14
C LEU A 372 -34.21 -23.12 36.18
N VAL A 373 -34.56 -23.44 37.43
CA VAL A 373 -33.59 -23.60 38.52
C VAL A 373 -32.61 -24.70 38.10
N ASP A 374 -31.32 -24.39 38.00
CA ASP A 374 -30.29 -25.39 37.75
C ASP A 374 -30.30 -26.41 38.92
N PRO A 375 -30.49 -27.72 38.63
CA PRO A 375 -30.42 -28.78 39.63
C PRO A 375 -29.09 -28.83 40.37
N LEU A 376 -27.98 -28.42 39.74
CA LEU A 376 -26.65 -28.39 40.37
C LEU A 376 -26.51 -27.21 41.34
N GLU A 377 -26.97 -26.01 40.97
CA GLU A 377 -27.09 -24.88 41.89
C GLU A 377 -27.97 -25.26 43.11
N SER A 378 -29.04 -26.03 42.89
CA SER A 378 -29.92 -26.54 43.97
C SER A 378 -29.25 -27.56 44.87
N ALA A 379 -28.40 -28.44 44.33
CA ALA A 379 -27.67 -29.46 45.08
C ALA A 379 -26.51 -28.86 45.89
N GLY A 380 -25.77 -27.89 45.33
CA GLY A 380 -24.71 -27.16 46.03
C GLY A 380 -25.25 -26.27 47.16
N ARG A 381 -26.47 -25.72 47.00
CA ARG A 381 -27.22 -25.01 48.05
C ARG A 381 -27.49 -25.87 49.29
N LEU A 382 -27.73 -27.17 49.12
CA LEU A 382 -28.00 -28.11 50.23
C LEU A 382 -26.75 -28.44 51.07
N LEU A 383 -25.55 -28.21 50.53
CA LEU A 383 -24.28 -28.49 51.19
C LEU A 383 -23.61 -27.25 51.82
N GLY A 384 -24.25 -26.08 51.74
CA GLY A 384 -23.78 -24.84 52.38
C GLY A 384 -22.49 -24.25 51.79
N LYS A 385 -22.18 -24.56 50.52
CA LYS A 385 -20.90 -24.20 49.88
C LYS A 385 -20.90 -22.88 49.11
N HIS A 386 -22.04 -22.20 48.95
CA HIS A 386 -22.12 -20.96 48.18
C HIS A 386 -22.18 -19.72 49.07
N GLY A 387 -21.45 -18.67 48.70
CA GLY A 387 -21.48 -17.39 49.40
C GLY A 387 -22.73 -16.56 49.12
N ARG A 388 -22.77 -15.40 49.78
CA ARG A 388 -23.97 -14.55 49.93
C ARG A 388 -24.41 -13.87 48.64
N TYR A 389 -23.52 -13.72 47.66
CA TYR A 389 -23.77 -13.02 46.42
C TYR A 389 -23.52 -13.95 45.22
N HIS A 390 -24.17 -13.66 44.09
CA HIS A 390 -24.01 -14.38 42.83
C HIS A 390 -24.20 -13.45 41.63
N ILE A 391 -23.85 -13.95 40.44
CA ILE A 391 -24.18 -13.35 39.14
C ILE A 391 -25.32 -14.16 38.53
N PRO A 392 -26.55 -13.62 38.49
CA PRO A 392 -27.68 -14.25 37.82
C PRO A 392 -27.45 -14.40 36.31
N ASN A 393 -27.91 -15.52 35.74
CA ASN A 393 -27.96 -15.77 34.29
C ASN A 393 -28.64 -14.66 33.47
N ALA A 394 -29.60 -13.94 34.07
CA ALA A 394 -30.26 -12.81 33.41
C ALA A 394 -29.36 -11.58 33.19
N TYR A 395 -28.21 -11.49 33.88
CA TYR A 395 -27.29 -10.35 33.76
C TYR A 395 -26.34 -10.48 32.57
N ALA A 396 -26.16 -11.70 32.07
CA ALA A 396 -25.24 -12.00 30.99
C ALA A 396 -25.50 -11.18 29.70
N PRO A 397 -26.74 -11.05 29.18
CA PRO A 397 -27.00 -10.21 28.01
C PRO A 397 -26.65 -8.73 28.20
N ASP A 398 -26.81 -8.21 29.42
CA ASP A 398 -26.43 -6.83 29.72
C ASP A 398 -24.91 -6.71 29.74
N GLN A 399 -24.19 -7.58 30.47
CA GLN A 399 -22.73 -7.58 30.54
C GLN A 399 -22.10 -7.74 29.14
N ALA A 400 -22.67 -8.63 28.32
CA ALA A 400 -22.24 -8.89 26.95
C ALA A 400 -22.25 -7.64 26.04
N LYS A 401 -23.08 -6.63 26.33
CA LYS A 401 -23.08 -5.36 25.57
C LYS A 401 -21.73 -4.66 25.61
N VAL A 402 -20.94 -4.85 26.68
CA VAL A 402 -19.58 -4.28 26.80
C VAL A 402 -18.51 -5.28 26.39
N LEU A 403 -18.67 -6.56 26.77
CA LEU A 403 -17.65 -7.58 26.52
C LEU A 403 -17.50 -7.91 25.02
N LEU A 404 -18.62 -8.05 24.30
CA LEU A 404 -18.61 -8.50 22.90
C LEU A 404 -18.00 -7.48 21.94
N PRO A 405 -18.28 -6.16 22.02
CA PRO A 405 -17.58 -5.18 21.20
C PRO A 405 -16.06 -5.21 21.42
N ILE A 406 -15.59 -5.38 22.66
CA ILE A 406 -14.16 -5.49 22.96
C ILE A 406 -13.57 -6.70 22.22
N ALA A 407 -14.21 -7.87 22.29
CA ALA A 407 -13.75 -9.07 21.60
C ALA A 407 -13.69 -8.87 20.08
N ILE A 408 -14.74 -8.29 19.48
CA ILE A 408 -14.83 -8.05 18.03
C ILE A 408 -13.69 -7.11 17.57
N TYR A 409 -13.48 -6.00 18.27
CA TYR A 409 -12.47 -5.00 17.88
C TYR A 409 -11.05 -5.50 18.13
N ALA A 410 -10.79 -6.16 19.27
CA ALA A 410 -9.49 -6.75 19.55
C ALA A 410 -9.14 -7.86 18.53
N ASN A 411 -10.12 -8.68 18.13
CA ASN A 411 -9.90 -9.67 17.08
C ASN A 411 -9.67 -9.05 15.70
N ALA A 412 -10.35 -7.95 15.35
CA ALA A 412 -10.06 -7.22 14.11
C ALA A 412 -8.63 -6.64 14.12
N ASP A 413 -8.15 -6.16 15.27
CA ASP A 413 -6.76 -5.73 15.42
C ASP A 413 -5.77 -6.89 15.23
N LEU A 414 -6.06 -8.06 15.82
CA LEU A 414 -5.22 -9.25 15.67
C LEU A 414 -5.13 -9.69 14.19
N MET A 415 -6.23 -9.60 13.44
CA MET A 415 -6.24 -9.83 11.99
C MET A 415 -5.34 -8.83 11.24
N ASP A 416 -5.35 -7.55 11.60
CA ASP A 416 -4.50 -6.54 10.97
C ASP A 416 -3.00 -6.79 11.21
N MET A 417 -2.65 -7.31 12.38
CA MET A 417 -1.28 -7.75 12.72
C MET A 417 -0.88 -9.01 11.95
N PHE A 418 -1.84 -9.85 11.55
CA PHE A 418 -1.57 -11.12 10.91
C PHE A 418 -1.07 -10.98 9.47
N PHE A 419 -1.73 -10.17 8.66
CA PHE A 419 -1.28 -9.95 7.28
C PHE A 419 0.03 -9.16 7.28
N PRO A 420 1.01 -9.42 6.41
CA PRO A 420 2.24 -8.61 6.32
C PRO A 420 2.06 -7.39 5.40
N THR A 421 2.94 -6.40 5.55
CA THR A 421 3.06 -5.23 4.68
C THR A 421 4.09 -5.53 3.60
N LEU A 422 3.62 -5.92 2.42
CA LEU A 422 4.47 -6.18 1.27
C LEU A 422 4.19 -5.20 0.13
N GLU A 423 5.24 -4.85 -0.60
CA GLU A 423 5.21 -4.00 -1.78
C GLU A 423 5.96 -4.67 -2.93
N LEU A 424 5.35 -4.66 -4.11
CA LEU A 424 5.98 -5.06 -5.36
C LEU A 424 6.53 -3.82 -6.04
N LYS A 425 7.86 -3.73 -6.14
CA LYS A 425 8.56 -2.63 -6.81
C LYS A 425 9.05 -3.09 -8.17
N ALA A 426 8.92 -2.21 -9.15
CA ALA A 426 9.54 -2.37 -10.46
C ALA A 426 10.25 -1.06 -10.83
N THR A 427 11.50 -1.16 -11.29
CA THR A 427 12.28 -0.04 -11.80
C THR A 427 12.48 -0.24 -13.29
N TYR A 428 12.19 0.79 -14.07
CA TYR A 428 12.29 0.79 -15.52
C TYR A 428 13.45 1.69 -15.93
N THR A 429 14.48 1.09 -16.53
CA THR A 429 15.67 1.81 -16.99
C THR A 429 15.69 1.79 -18.51
N ASP A 430 15.55 2.97 -19.12
CA ASP A 430 15.80 3.13 -20.55
C ASP A 430 17.31 3.02 -20.80
N GLU A 431 17.73 1.92 -21.43
CA GLU A 431 19.14 1.70 -21.81
C GLU A 431 19.46 2.30 -23.19
N GLY A 432 18.48 2.97 -23.81
CA GLY A 432 18.60 3.61 -25.10
C GLY A 432 18.74 2.63 -26.24
N ILE A 433 19.24 3.15 -27.36
CA ILE A 433 19.32 2.43 -28.61
C ILE A 433 20.52 1.47 -28.59
N GLN A 434 20.23 0.19 -28.77
CA GLN A 434 21.24 -0.87 -28.84
C GLN A 434 21.21 -1.58 -30.19
N GLN A 435 22.39 -1.95 -30.69
CA GLN A 435 22.51 -2.79 -31.88
C GLN A 435 22.26 -4.26 -31.54
N GLY A 436 21.41 -4.92 -32.33
CA GLY A 436 21.10 -6.33 -32.24
C GLY A 436 21.90 -7.13 -33.25
N ASN A 437 22.30 -8.35 -32.87
CA ASN A 437 23.00 -9.28 -33.74
C ASN A 437 22.11 -10.51 -33.97
N ALA A 438 21.67 -10.72 -35.21
CA ALA A 438 20.90 -11.91 -35.58
C ALA A 438 21.68 -12.76 -36.61
N PRO A 439 21.70 -14.11 -36.48
CA PRO A 439 22.39 -14.97 -37.43
C PRO A 439 21.89 -14.74 -38.87
N GLY A 440 22.78 -14.30 -39.76
CA GLY A 440 22.46 -14.06 -41.18
C GLY A 440 21.82 -12.71 -41.50
N ARG A 441 21.75 -11.76 -40.55
CA ARG A 441 21.32 -10.37 -40.77
C ARG A 441 22.42 -9.37 -40.44
N ASN A 442 22.39 -8.21 -41.12
CA ASN A 442 23.14 -7.04 -40.69
C ASN A 442 22.54 -6.48 -39.40
N ASN A 443 23.36 -5.78 -38.61
CA ASN A 443 22.99 -5.13 -37.36
C ASN A 443 21.71 -4.29 -37.54
N TYR A 444 20.72 -4.51 -36.67
CA TYR A 444 19.51 -3.69 -36.55
C TYR A 444 19.56 -2.95 -35.20
N SER A 445 18.81 -1.88 -35.04
CA SER A 445 18.78 -1.03 -33.84
C SER A 445 17.39 -1.10 -33.19
N ARG A 446 17.38 -1.11 -31.87
CA ARG A 446 16.14 -1.11 -31.08
C ARG A 446 16.33 -0.31 -29.80
N ASN A 447 15.26 0.25 -29.26
CA ASN A 447 15.29 0.78 -27.91
C ASN A 447 15.11 -0.38 -26.91
N VAL A 448 15.88 -0.38 -25.83
CA VAL A 448 15.87 -1.45 -24.81
C VAL A 448 15.53 -0.84 -23.46
N ILE A 449 14.49 -1.37 -22.82
CA ILE A 449 14.07 -0.97 -21.47
C ILE A 449 14.31 -2.16 -20.55
N ARG A 450 15.26 -2.03 -19.60
CA ARG A 450 15.50 -3.04 -18.58
C ARG A 450 14.53 -2.86 -17.42
N ILE A 451 13.98 -3.97 -16.93
CA ILE A 451 13.06 -4.00 -15.80
C ILE A 451 13.71 -4.80 -14.67
N ASP A 452 13.96 -4.12 -13.55
CA ASP A 452 14.39 -4.73 -12.30
C ASP A 452 13.20 -4.75 -11.34
N ALA A 453 12.90 -5.90 -10.72
CA ALA A 453 11.72 -6.03 -9.86
C ALA A 453 11.97 -6.84 -8.58
N GLU A 454 11.36 -6.39 -7.49
CA GLU A 454 11.47 -7.01 -6.18
C GLU A 454 10.17 -6.93 -5.36
N MET A 455 9.93 -7.95 -4.54
CA MET A 455 8.89 -8.00 -3.53
C MET A 455 9.53 -7.78 -2.16
N GLU A 456 9.24 -6.63 -1.55
CA GLU A 456 9.82 -6.24 -0.26
C GLU A 456 8.80 -6.44 0.87
N HIS A 457 9.22 -7.06 1.98
CA HIS A 457 8.46 -7.08 3.23
C HIS A 457 8.97 -5.99 4.18
N TYR A 458 8.13 -5.00 4.46
CA TYR A 458 8.40 -3.96 5.45
C TYR A 458 8.18 -4.45 6.89
N GLN A 459 8.93 -5.48 7.31
CA GLN A 459 8.77 -6.15 8.61
C GLN A 459 8.72 -5.17 9.79
N ALA A 460 9.54 -4.11 9.78
CA ALA A 460 9.58 -3.10 10.83
C ALA A 460 8.27 -2.32 11.03
N ARG A 461 7.39 -2.29 10.01
CA ARG A 461 6.04 -1.71 10.09
C ARG A 461 5.02 -2.68 10.70
N ASP A 462 5.36 -3.96 10.76
CA ASP A 462 4.49 -5.05 11.20
C ASP A 462 4.93 -5.60 12.56
N LYS A 463 4.27 -5.14 13.63
CA LYS A 463 4.65 -5.45 15.03
C LYS A 463 4.76 -6.95 15.29
N ALA A 464 3.78 -7.75 14.89
CA ALA A 464 3.80 -9.20 15.08
C ALA A 464 4.94 -9.90 14.31
N TRP A 465 5.15 -9.52 13.06
CA TRP A 465 6.20 -10.10 12.21
C TRP A 465 7.60 -9.75 12.70
N SER A 466 7.78 -8.52 13.19
CA SER A 466 9.00 -8.10 13.88
C SER A 466 9.23 -8.87 15.18
N ASP A 467 8.20 -9.00 16.03
CA ASP A 467 8.31 -9.65 17.34
C ASP A 467 8.68 -11.13 17.26
N TYR A 468 8.20 -11.83 16.21
CA TYR A 468 8.54 -13.24 15.97
C TYR A 468 9.73 -13.45 15.03
N GLU A 469 10.42 -12.38 14.62
CA GLU A 469 11.57 -12.43 13.72
C GLU A 469 11.25 -13.12 12.38
N LEU A 470 10.04 -12.94 11.87
CA LEU A 470 9.57 -13.50 10.60
C LEU A 470 9.66 -12.48 9.47
N LEU A 471 10.48 -12.77 8.47
CA LEU A 471 10.57 -12.03 7.21
C LEU A 471 9.96 -12.85 6.08
N VAL A 472 9.32 -12.20 5.09
CA VAL A 472 8.76 -12.89 3.92
C VAL A 472 9.66 -12.57 2.74
N GLU A 473 10.18 -13.61 2.10
CA GLU A 473 11.08 -13.58 0.94
C GLU A 473 10.39 -14.29 -0.22
N TYR A 474 9.43 -13.59 -0.84
CA TYR A 474 8.49 -14.17 -1.79
C TYR A 474 9.17 -15.06 -2.85
N THR A 475 8.65 -16.27 -3.02
CA THR A 475 9.11 -17.22 -4.05
C THR A 475 7.87 -17.80 -4.74
N GLY A 476 7.80 -17.64 -6.05
CA GLY A 476 6.64 -18.07 -6.84
C GLY A 476 6.42 -17.29 -8.13
N ALA A 477 5.30 -17.60 -8.77
CA ALA A 477 4.92 -17.04 -10.06
C ALA A 477 4.46 -15.57 -9.97
N ALA A 478 4.83 -14.80 -10.99
CA ALA A 478 4.45 -13.43 -11.23
C ALA A 478 4.09 -13.26 -12.71
N LYS A 479 3.50 -12.12 -13.09
CA LYS A 479 3.22 -11.82 -14.49
C LYS A 479 3.66 -10.42 -14.86
N LEU A 480 4.27 -10.28 -16.04
CA LEU A 480 4.37 -9.01 -16.73
C LEU A 480 3.07 -8.77 -17.50
N VAL A 481 2.50 -7.58 -17.40
CA VAL A 481 1.31 -7.19 -18.13
C VAL A 481 1.64 -5.96 -18.97
N ILE A 482 1.40 -6.07 -20.28
CA ILE A 482 1.51 -4.97 -21.24
C ILE A 482 0.10 -4.61 -21.69
N SER A 483 -0.27 -3.35 -21.49
CA SER A 483 -1.62 -2.84 -21.72
C SER A 483 -1.66 -1.67 -22.70
N GLU A 484 -2.72 -1.58 -23.47
CA GLU A 484 -3.07 -0.46 -24.35
C GLU A 484 -4.41 0.11 -23.89
N GLU A 485 -4.48 1.41 -23.61
CA GLU A 485 -5.68 2.06 -23.06
C GLU A 485 -6.29 1.26 -21.88
N ASP A 486 -5.44 0.85 -20.93
CA ASP A 486 -5.75 0.03 -19.75
C ASP A 486 -6.22 -1.42 -20.02
N ASN A 487 -6.29 -1.87 -21.27
CA ASN A 487 -6.61 -3.25 -21.60
C ASN A 487 -5.35 -4.09 -21.78
N ALA A 488 -5.23 -5.18 -21.03
CA ALA A 488 -4.11 -6.10 -21.16
C ALA A 488 -4.10 -6.73 -22.57
N VAL A 489 -3.04 -6.44 -23.33
CA VAL A 489 -2.85 -6.95 -24.71
C VAL A 489 -1.90 -8.14 -24.72
N LYS A 490 -0.91 -8.14 -23.81
CA LYS A 490 0.06 -9.24 -23.65
C LYS A 490 0.33 -9.49 -22.17
N THR A 491 0.50 -10.77 -21.83
CA THR A 491 0.97 -11.19 -20.50
C THR A 491 2.15 -12.15 -20.64
N ARG A 492 3.13 -12.07 -19.75
CA ARG A 492 4.27 -12.99 -19.69
C ARG A 492 4.43 -13.55 -18.31
N GLU A 493 4.68 -14.85 -18.20
CA GLU A 493 4.97 -15.48 -16.92
C GLU A 493 6.38 -15.10 -16.45
N LEU A 494 6.50 -14.79 -15.17
CA LEU A 494 7.73 -14.45 -14.48
C LEU A 494 7.84 -15.33 -13.24
N TYR A 495 9.05 -15.52 -12.72
CA TYR A 495 9.26 -16.25 -11.48
C TYR A 495 10.18 -15.48 -10.54
N PHE A 496 9.73 -15.33 -9.30
CA PHE A 496 10.50 -14.70 -8.24
C PHE A 496 11.13 -15.76 -7.34
N ARG A 497 12.34 -15.48 -6.86
CA ARG A 497 13.03 -16.25 -5.82
C ARG A 497 13.58 -15.30 -4.77
N ASN A 498 13.26 -15.58 -3.51
CA ASN A 498 13.70 -14.79 -2.35
C ASN A 498 13.43 -13.28 -2.52
N GLY A 499 12.24 -12.93 -2.99
CA GLY A 499 11.80 -11.55 -3.19
C GLY A 499 12.36 -10.88 -4.45
N LYS A 500 13.14 -11.55 -5.30
CA LYS A 500 13.70 -10.94 -6.52
C LYS A 500 13.25 -11.68 -7.77
N LEU A 501 13.11 -10.96 -8.88
CA LEU A 501 12.90 -11.58 -10.19
C LEU A 501 14.09 -12.51 -10.52
N ASP A 502 13.80 -13.79 -10.80
CA ASP A 502 14.80 -14.83 -11.06
C ASP A 502 14.71 -15.38 -12.49
N LYS A 503 13.49 -15.55 -13.02
CA LYS A 503 13.27 -16.10 -14.36
C LYS A 503 12.16 -15.40 -15.12
N ILE A 504 12.26 -15.46 -16.44
CA ILE A 504 11.28 -14.92 -17.38
C ILE A 504 10.84 -16.02 -18.36
N GLU A 505 9.64 -15.87 -18.90
CA GLU A 505 9.10 -16.77 -19.93
C GLU A 505 9.81 -16.58 -21.26
N MET A 506 10.13 -17.67 -21.94
CA MET A 506 10.71 -17.71 -23.27
C MET A 506 9.62 -18.02 -24.31
N PRO A 507 9.84 -17.78 -25.62
CA PRO A 507 8.84 -18.02 -26.66
C PRO A 507 8.30 -19.46 -26.75
N ASP A 508 9.07 -20.44 -26.27
CA ASP A 508 8.66 -21.85 -26.20
C ASP A 508 7.84 -22.21 -24.94
N GLY A 509 7.57 -21.22 -24.07
CA GLY A 509 6.85 -21.35 -22.81
C GLY A 509 7.72 -21.82 -21.63
N SER A 510 9.03 -22.01 -21.82
CA SER A 510 9.94 -22.35 -20.72
C SER A 510 10.30 -21.12 -19.89
N LEU A 511 10.64 -21.32 -18.61
CA LEU A 511 11.14 -20.25 -17.72
C LEU A 511 12.66 -20.34 -17.61
N GLU A 512 13.37 -19.31 -18.10
CA GLU A 512 14.82 -19.23 -18.09
C GLU A 512 15.33 -18.05 -17.24
N ARG A 513 16.54 -18.20 -16.67
CA ARG A 513 17.20 -17.14 -15.91
C ARG A 513 17.82 -16.12 -16.86
N ARG A 514 17.13 -15.01 -17.08
CA ARG A 514 17.57 -13.86 -17.87
C ARG A 514 17.07 -12.55 -17.30
N ASP A 515 17.73 -11.47 -17.68
CA ASP A 515 17.29 -10.12 -17.35
C ASP A 515 16.01 -9.80 -18.13
N LEU A 516 15.03 -9.19 -17.45
CA LEU A 516 13.79 -8.80 -18.09
C LEU A 516 14.01 -7.51 -18.87
N GLN A 517 13.82 -7.59 -20.19
CA GLN A 517 13.97 -6.46 -21.10
C GLN A 517 12.77 -6.36 -22.03
N LEU A 518 12.36 -5.14 -22.33
CA LEU A 518 11.39 -4.81 -23.37
C LEU A 518 12.08 -4.18 -24.56
N TYR A 519 11.52 -4.42 -25.74
CA TYR A 519 12.12 -4.00 -27.00
C TYR A 519 11.13 -3.18 -27.81
N ALA A 520 11.53 -1.97 -28.19
CA ALA A 520 10.80 -1.16 -29.16
C ALA A 520 11.59 -1.11 -30.47
N PRO A 521 11.04 -1.63 -31.59
CA PRO A 521 11.74 -1.61 -32.88
C PRO A 521 11.87 -0.18 -33.40
N LEU A 522 13.01 0.14 -33.99
CA LEU A 522 13.18 1.39 -34.74
C LEU A 522 12.83 1.13 -36.21
N ALA A 523 11.87 1.90 -36.73
CA ALA A 523 11.60 2.11 -38.16
C ALA A 523 11.79 0.89 -39.11
N GLY A 524 10.87 -0.08 -39.06
CA GLY A 524 10.76 -1.16 -40.07
C GLY A 524 11.71 -2.34 -39.88
N GLU A 525 12.53 -2.33 -38.84
CA GLU A 525 13.44 -3.43 -38.53
C GLU A 525 12.74 -4.54 -37.73
N ALA A 526 12.85 -5.78 -38.21
CA ALA A 526 12.23 -6.94 -37.57
C ALA A 526 13.10 -7.45 -36.41
N LEU A 527 12.53 -7.51 -35.22
CA LEU A 527 13.13 -8.08 -34.01
C LEU A 527 13.39 -9.58 -34.17
N THR A 528 14.25 -10.13 -33.30
CA THR A 528 14.36 -11.60 -33.15
C THR A 528 13.07 -12.17 -32.53
N GLU A 529 12.87 -13.49 -32.59
CA GLU A 529 11.69 -14.14 -31.99
C GLU A 529 11.57 -13.84 -30.48
N GLU A 530 12.70 -13.87 -29.76
CA GLU A 530 12.75 -13.55 -28.31
C GLU A 530 12.43 -12.09 -28.04
N GLU A 531 12.96 -11.17 -28.84
CA GLU A 531 12.70 -9.73 -28.65
C GLU A 531 11.28 -9.34 -29.07
N GLU A 532 10.76 -9.93 -30.13
CA GLU A 532 9.36 -9.73 -30.56
C GLU A 532 8.40 -10.24 -29.48
N PHE A 533 8.77 -11.30 -28.77
CA PHE A 533 8.01 -11.83 -27.64
C PHE A 533 7.88 -10.82 -26.50
N TYR A 534 8.89 -9.96 -26.29
CA TYR A 534 8.88 -8.85 -25.32
C TYR A 534 8.72 -7.46 -25.98
N ARG A 535 8.12 -7.40 -27.17
CA ARG A 535 7.92 -6.13 -27.87
C ARG A 535 6.94 -5.21 -27.14
N ILE A 536 7.35 -3.95 -27.00
CA ILE A 536 6.52 -2.83 -26.55
C ILE A 536 6.33 -1.80 -27.67
N GLU A 537 5.13 -1.22 -27.73
CA GLU A 537 4.74 -0.22 -28.71
C GLU A 537 4.46 1.13 -28.04
N ASN A 538 4.51 2.20 -28.82
CA ASN A 538 4.26 3.55 -28.33
C ASN A 538 2.90 3.64 -27.61
N LEU A 539 2.87 4.33 -26.47
CA LEU A 539 1.71 4.52 -25.59
C LEU A 539 1.22 3.24 -24.89
N GLN A 540 1.96 2.13 -24.97
CA GLN A 540 1.67 0.97 -24.12
C GLN A 540 2.19 1.18 -22.70
N SER A 541 1.42 0.69 -21.73
CA SER A 541 1.81 0.68 -20.33
C SER A 541 2.23 -0.71 -19.89
N VAL A 542 3.12 -0.78 -18.89
CA VAL A 542 3.69 -2.02 -18.38
C VAL A 542 3.66 -2.03 -16.88
N HIS A 543 3.24 -3.13 -16.28
CA HIS A 543 3.41 -3.37 -14.85
C HIS A 543 3.65 -4.86 -14.59
N ILE A 544 4.09 -5.18 -13.38
CA ILE A 544 4.19 -6.56 -12.90
C ILE A 544 3.05 -6.79 -11.90
N GLU A 545 2.35 -7.92 -12.04
CA GLU A 545 1.35 -8.38 -11.08
C GLU A 545 1.79 -9.68 -10.39
N ILE A 546 1.47 -9.80 -9.10
CA ILE A 546 1.61 -11.04 -8.33
C ILE A 546 0.29 -11.31 -7.62
N LYS A 547 -0.22 -12.53 -7.78
CA LYS A 547 -1.38 -13.03 -7.02
C LYS A 547 -0.87 -14.10 -6.07
N ALA A 548 -0.74 -13.73 -4.80
CA ALA A 548 -0.20 -14.60 -3.78
C ALA A 548 -1.09 -14.59 -2.53
N GLY A 549 -1.59 -15.77 -2.19
CA GLY A 549 -2.59 -15.94 -1.15
C GLY A 549 -3.88 -15.18 -1.42
N THR A 550 -4.35 -14.42 -0.44
CA THR A 550 -5.56 -13.59 -0.57
C THR A 550 -5.26 -12.17 -1.07
N ARG A 551 -4.04 -11.93 -1.56
CA ARG A 551 -3.52 -10.60 -1.90
C ARG A 551 -3.19 -10.50 -3.38
N HIS A 552 -3.47 -9.33 -3.94
CA HIS A 552 -2.99 -8.91 -5.25
C HIS A 552 -1.93 -7.83 -5.05
N PHE A 553 -0.79 -7.97 -5.72
CA PHE A 553 0.30 -6.99 -5.71
C PHE A 553 0.50 -6.50 -7.13
N GLN A 554 0.67 -5.20 -7.31
CA GLN A 554 0.90 -4.58 -8.61
C GLN A 554 2.00 -3.54 -8.45
N SER A 555 3.00 -3.56 -9.33
CA SER A 555 3.98 -2.48 -9.40
C SER A 555 3.34 -1.21 -9.97
N GLU A 556 4.03 -0.07 -9.79
CA GLU A 556 3.69 1.12 -10.57
C GLU A 556 3.76 0.83 -12.07
N SER A 557 2.83 1.42 -12.82
CA SER A 557 2.78 1.27 -14.27
C SER A 557 3.77 2.23 -14.94
N PHE A 558 4.56 1.69 -15.86
CA PHE A 558 5.43 2.45 -16.74
C PHE A 558 4.76 2.67 -18.10
N LEU A 559 4.60 3.92 -18.54
CA LEU A 559 4.13 4.26 -19.88
C LEU A 559 5.33 4.41 -20.81
N PHE A 560 5.35 3.64 -21.89
CA PHE A 560 6.37 3.77 -22.92
C PHE A 560 5.98 4.83 -23.96
N GLU A 561 6.78 5.88 -24.07
CA GLU A 561 6.66 6.91 -25.11
C GLU A 561 7.87 6.81 -26.02
N SER A 562 7.65 6.50 -27.30
CA SER A 562 8.72 6.49 -28.28
C SER A 562 9.18 7.93 -28.56
N GLU A 563 10.48 8.18 -28.61
CA GLU A 563 10.99 9.46 -29.08
C GLU A 563 10.52 9.75 -30.51
N GLU A 564 9.90 10.91 -30.74
CA GLU A 564 9.53 11.35 -32.09
C GLU A 564 10.79 11.53 -32.94
N ALA A 565 10.77 10.94 -34.13
CA ALA A 565 11.85 11.12 -35.08
C ALA A 565 11.89 12.59 -35.55
N THR A 566 13.05 13.23 -35.45
CA THR A 566 13.31 14.59 -35.90
C THR A 566 14.50 14.63 -36.83
N VAL A 567 14.54 15.61 -37.72
CA VAL A 567 15.71 15.88 -38.57
C VAL A 567 16.13 17.33 -38.40
N THR A 568 17.44 17.55 -38.38
CA THR A 568 18.03 18.86 -38.11
C THR A 568 19.18 19.08 -39.08
N ILE A 569 19.04 20.05 -39.99
CA ILE A 569 20.15 20.59 -40.80
C ILE A 569 21.13 21.26 -39.82
N LEU A 570 22.42 20.98 -39.90
CA LEU A 570 23.38 21.62 -39.00
C LEU A 570 23.60 23.09 -39.42
N PRO A 571 23.87 24.01 -38.47
CA PRO A 571 24.17 25.40 -38.79
C PRO A 571 25.33 25.52 -39.80
N PRO A 572 25.34 26.56 -40.67
CA PRO A 572 24.45 27.72 -40.68
C PRO A 572 23.06 27.47 -41.34
N ARG A 573 21.99 28.04 -40.76
CA ARG A 573 20.59 27.89 -41.25
C ARG A 573 20.15 28.96 -42.26
N ILE A 574 20.85 30.07 -42.29
CA ILE A 574 20.67 31.15 -43.27
C ILE A 574 22.04 31.45 -43.84
N VAL A 575 22.22 31.19 -45.13
CA VAL A 575 23.49 31.38 -45.84
C VAL A 575 23.30 32.47 -46.88
N THR A 576 24.18 33.47 -46.86
CA THR A 576 24.18 34.52 -47.89
C THR A 576 25.48 34.43 -48.67
N TYR A 577 25.38 34.24 -49.97
CA TYR A 577 26.53 34.24 -50.88
C TYR A 577 26.58 35.54 -51.64
N GLU A 578 27.70 36.25 -51.48
CA GLU A 578 28.02 37.43 -52.27
C GLU A 578 28.79 37.02 -53.53
N LEU A 579 28.16 37.17 -54.68
CA LEU A 579 28.78 36.81 -55.96
C LEU A 579 29.74 37.91 -56.39
N GLN A 580 30.99 37.50 -56.66
CA GLN A 580 31.94 38.34 -57.38
C GLN A 580 31.41 38.63 -58.79
N ARG A 581 31.78 39.79 -59.34
CA ARG A 581 31.30 40.26 -60.65
C ARG A 581 31.59 39.22 -61.75
N GLY A 582 30.53 38.63 -62.30
CA GLY A 582 30.60 37.59 -63.34
C GLY A 582 30.51 36.14 -62.86
N ALA A 583 30.48 35.89 -61.55
CA ALA A 583 30.19 34.57 -61.00
C ALA A 583 28.69 34.25 -61.14
N THR A 584 28.38 33.06 -61.67
CA THR A 584 26.98 32.59 -61.86
C THR A 584 26.72 31.25 -61.19
N ARG A 585 27.65 30.79 -60.33
CA ARG A 585 27.51 29.52 -59.62
C ARG A 585 28.10 29.56 -58.22
N VAL A 586 27.52 28.79 -57.30
CA VAL A 586 28.03 28.61 -55.95
C VAL A 586 27.79 27.18 -55.48
N THR A 587 28.75 26.61 -54.76
CA THR A 587 28.63 25.28 -54.17
C THR A 587 28.43 25.41 -52.66
N HIS A 588 27.40 24.74 -52.13
CA HIS A 588 27.14 24.63 -50.70
C HIS A 588 27.20 23.17 -50.25
N ASN A 589 27.80 22.95 -49.08
CA ASN A 589 27.84 21.64 -48.43
C ASN A 589 26.82 21.64 -47.30
N PHE A 590 25.87 20.71 -47.38
CA PHE A 590 24.81 20.48 -46.41
C PHE A 590 25.20 19.35 -45.49
N GLU A 591 24.81 19.46 -44.23
CA GLU A 591 24.89 18.39 -43.25
C GLU A 591 23.60 18.33 -42.45
N ALA A 592 23.04 17.14 -42.23
CA ALA A 592 21.87 16.95 -41.39
C ALA A 592 22.03 15.73 -40.48
N VAL A 593 21.39 15.79 -39.31
CA VAL A 593 21.32 14.70 -38.35
C VAL A 593 19.87 14.33 -38.11
N GLY A 594 19.60 13.03 -38.04
CA GLY A 594 18.32 12.47 -37.62
C GLY A 594 18.41 12.03 -36.17
N ARG A 595 17.36 12.23 -35.39
CA ARG A 595 17.21 11.70 -34.03
C ARG A 595 15.87 10.98 -33.90
N PRO A 596 15.74 9.94 -33.06
CA PRO A 596 16.80 9.21 -32.36
C PRO A 596 17.86 8.61 -33.31
N GLU A 597 19.02 8.14 -32.83
CA GLU A 597 20.04 7.56 -33.72
C GLU A 597 19.56 6.24 -34.35
N ALA A 598 19.21 6.26 -35.63
CA ALA A 598 18.77 5.06 -36.35
C ALA A 598 19.23 5.09 -37.82
N THR A 599 18.95 4.00 -38.53
CA THR A 599 19.13 3.96 -39.99
C THR A 599 18.01 4.72 -40.66
N TYR A 600 18.32 5.86 -41.27
CA TYR A 600 17.33 6.68 -41.98
C TYR A 600 17.69 6.89 -43.43
N ARG A 601 16.66 7.11 -44.25
CA ARG A 601 16.78 7.68 -45.58
C ARG A 601 16.63 9.20 -45.48
N PHE A 602 17.66 9.92 -45.92
CA PHE A 602 17.63 11.37 -46.05
C PHE A 602 17.38 11.72 -47.51
N THR A 603 16.33 12.48 -47.77
CA THR A 603 15.98 12.97 -49.12
C THR A 603 16.10 14.49 -49.13
N TRP A 604 17.17 14.99 -49.73
CA TRP A 604 17.44 16.41 -49.94
C TRP A 604 16.75 16.91 -51.21
N LYS A 605 16.07 18.05 -51.11
CA LYS A 605 15.57 18.85 -52.23
C LYS A 605 16.23 20.22 -52.15
N PHE A 606 17.02 20.62 -53.13
CA PHE A 606 17.83 21.85 -53.04
C PHE A 606 17.08 23.14 -53.44
N GLY A 607 15.79 23.03 -53.81
CA GLY A 607 14.96 24.18 -54.18
C GLY A 607 15.15 24.68 -55.62
N ASP A 608 16.04 24.07 -56.41
CA ASP A 608 16.26 24.37 -57.83
C ASP A 608 15.79 23.23 -58.76
N GLY A 609 15.05 22.26 -58.21
CA GLY A 609 14.57 21.06 -58.91
C GLY A 609 15.48 19.84 -58.77
N ASN A 610 16.71 20.00 -58.25
CA ASN A 610 17.61 18.87 -58.00
C ASN A 610 17.34 18.23 -56.64
N THR A 611 17.54 16.92 -56.57
CA THR A 611 17.41 16.12 -55.35
C THR A 611 18.60 15.20 -55.14
N PHE A 612 18.85 14.84 -53.88
CA PHE A 612 19.85 13.87 -53.49
C PHE A 612 19.28 12.99 -52.39
N THR A 613 19.51 11.68 -52.46
CA THR A 613 19.03 10.74 -51.46
C THR A 613 20.15 9.83 -51.01
N GLU A 614 20.26 9.62 -49.70
CA GLU A 614 21.18 8.66 -49.12
C GLU A 614 20.56 7.94 -47.92
N ILE A 615 21.13 6.79 -47.57
CA ILE A 615 20.77 6.03 -46.38
C ILE A 615 21.95 6.11 -45.42
N VAL A 616 21.72 6.62 -44.23
CA VAL A 616 22.74 6.90 -43.22
C VAL A 616 22.55 5.94 -42.05
N GLN A 617 23.65 5.35 -41.58
CA GLN A 617 23.68 4.42 -40.45
C GLN A 617 23.53 5.16 -39.11
N PRO A 618 23.14 4.48 -38.01
CA PRO A 618 23.00 5.10 -36.69
C PRO A 618 24.27 5.86 -36.27
N GLY A 619 24.10 7.05 -35.67
CA GLY A 619 25.18 7.93 -35.22
C GLY A 619 25.93 8.68 -36.33
N ALA A 620 25.63 8.44 -37.62
CA ALA A 620 26.21 9.17 -38.73
C ALA A 620 25.31 10.33 -39.20
N THR A 621 25.93 11.35 -39.80
CA THR A 621 25.26 12.52 -40.36
C THR A 621 25.14 12.42 -41.88
N SER A 622 24.00 12.84 -42.41
CA SER A 622 23.82 13.00 -43.86
C SER A 622 24.65 14.17 -44.37
N ARG A 623 25.37 14.00 -45.48
CA ARG A 623 26.23 15.03 -46.10
C ARG A 623 25.98 15.12 -47.59
N ALA A 624 25.52 16.28 -48.05
CA ALA A 624 25.27 16.53 -49.47
C ALA A 624 26.07 17.75 -49.95
N SER A 625 26.56 17.74 -51.19
CA SER A 625 27.19 18.92 -51.81
C SER A 625 26.42 19.26 -53.07
N HIS A 626 25.94 20.50 -53.18
CA HIS A 626 25.15 20.94 -54.33
C HIS A 626 25.69 22.25 -54.89
N THR A 627 25.72 22.34 -56.22
CA THR A 627 26.15 23.55 -56.94
C THR A 627 24.95 24.18 -57.64
N TYR A 628 24.62 25.40 -57.24
CA TYR A 628 23.61 26.21 -57.91
C TYR A 628 24.24 26.90 -59.12
N TYR A 629 23.53 26.94 -60.25
CA TYR A 629 23.98 27.52 -61.52
C TYR A 629 23.05 28.63 -61.99
N ASN A 630 23.55 29.47 -62.91
CA ASN A 630 22.81 30.59 -63.52
C ASN A 630 22.26 31.60 -62.50
N LEU A 631 23.01 31.82 -61.41
CA LEU A 631 22.61 32.65 -60.29
C LEU A 631 22.57 34.14 -60.65
N ASN A 632 21.51 34.81 -60.20
CA ASN A 632 21.33 36.25 -60.22
C ASN A 632 21.26 36.82 -58.81
N ALA A 633 21.64 38.09 -58.66
CA ALA A 633 21.43 38.79 -57.39
C ALA A 633 19.93 38.86 -57.06
N GLY A 634 19.56 38.48 -55.84
CA GLY A 634 18.17 38.37 -55.40
C GLY A 634 17.60 36.96 -55.45
N ASP A 635 18.30 35.98 -56.05
CA ASP A 635 17.87 34.58 -56.03
C ASP A 635 17.83 34.05 -54.58
N ARG A 636 16.79 33.25 -54.30
CA ARG A 636 16.59 32.59 -53.00
C ARG A 636 16.24 31.14 -53.20
N PHE A 637 16.88 30.28 -52.44
CA PHE A 637 16.60 28.84 -52.40
C PHE A 637 16.21 28.42 -50.98
N TYR A 638 15.31 27.43 -50.90
CA TYR A 638 14.88 26.83 -49.64
C TYR A 638 15.19 25.33 -49.67
N PRO A 639 16.46 24.93 -49.45
CA PRO A 639 16.80 23.52 -49.37
C PRO A 639 16.06 22.87 -48.21
N GLU A 640 15.50 21.69 -48.48
CA GLU A 640 14.73 20.88 -47.56
C GLU A 640 15.37 19.49 -47.45
N VAL A 641 15.39 18.92 -46.26
CA VAL A 641 15.74 17.52 -46.03
C VAL A 641 14.55 16.82 -45.39
N THR A 642 14.08 15.77 -46.05
CA THR A 642 13.07 14.85 -45.51
C THR A 642 13.77 13.65 -44.90
N LEU A 643 13.37 13.29 -43.68
CA LEU A 643 13.77 12.06 -43.01
C LEU A 643 12.68 11.02 -43.21
N GLU A 644 13.07 9.86 -43.73
CA GLU A 644 12.18 8.75 -44.01
C GLU A 644 12.76 7.46 -43.42
N THR A 645 11.89 6.47 -43.18
CA THR A 645 12.34 5.10 -42.95
C THR A 645 13.00 4.53 -44.22
N VAL A 646 13.73 3.42 -44.09
CA VAL A 646 14.34 2.74 -45.26
C VAL A 646 13.27 2.37 -46.31
N ASP A 647 12.06 2.05 -45.85
CA ASP A 647 10.86 1.73 -46.63
C ASP A 647 10.07 2.97 -47.12
N ARG A 648 10.63 4.18 -46.99
CA ARG A 648 10.07 5.45 -47.49
C ARG A 648 8.79 5.91 -46.76
N VAL A 649 8.65 5.58 -45.48
CA VAL A 649 7.64 6.20 -44.63
C VAL A 649 8.18 7.54 -44.15
N PHE A 650 7.42 8.61 -44.35
CA PHE A 650 7.77 9.96 -43.89
C PHE A 650 7.85 10.01 -42.37
N LEU A 651 8.92 10.60 -41.83
CA LEU A 651 9.12 10.79 -40.38
C LEU A 651 9.16 12.28 -40.01
N ALA A 652 10.06 13.04 -40.62
CA ALA A 652 10.27 14.45 -40.30
C ALA A 652 10.80 15.24 -41.50
N VAL A 653 10.79 16.57 -41.39
CA VAL A 653 11.33 17.48 -42.40
C VAL A 653 11.97 18.69 -41.75
N ASP A 654 13.05 19.18 -42.35
CA ASP A 654 13.70 20.42 -41.94
C ASP A 654 14.16 21.20 -43.17
N SER A 655 14.33 22.52 -43.04
CA SER A 655 14.70 23.41 -44.14
C SER A 655 15.67 24.51 -43.71
N MET A 656 16.35 25.08 -44.70
CA MET A 656 17.24 26.23 -44.52
C MET A 656 17.06 27.24 -45.66
N THR A 657 17.64 28.43 -45.53
CA THR A 657 17.54 29.48 -46.55
C THR A 657 18.92 29.82 -47.13
N ILE A 658 19.01 29.90 -48.46
CA ILE A 658 20.19 30.41 -49.18
C ILE A 658 19.79 31.66 -49.96
N ASN A 659 20.48 32.78 -49.71
CA ASN A 659 20.29 34.06 -50.40
C ASN A 659 21.49 34.39 -51.27
N ILE A 660 21.26 34.92 -52.47
CA ILE A 660 22.31 35.37 -53.39
C ILE A 660 22.31 36.91 -53.47
N THR A 661 23.46 37.52 -53.23
CA THR A 661 23.67 38.98 -53.32
C THR A 661 24.82 39.33 -54.27
N GLN A 662 24.90 40.59 -54.71
CA GLN A 662 26.00 41.12 -55.52
C GLN A 662 26.91 41.99 -54.67
N ALA A 663 28.21 41.96 -54.96
CA ALA A 663 29.16 42.88 -54.36
C ALA A 663 28.89 44.33 -54.81
N SER A 664 28.63 45.22 -53.85
CA SER A 664 28.39 46.64 -54.11
C SER A 664 29.66 47.50 -53.95
N ASP A 665 30.02 48.27 -54.97
CA ASP A 665 30.97 49.38 -54.86
C ASP A 665 30.31 50.55 -54.08
N SER A 666 30.75 50.70 -52.83
CA SER A 666 30.61 51.83 -51.89
C SER A 666 29.32 52.66 -51.82
N GLY A 667 28.60 52.49 -50.70
CA GLY A 667 27.93 53.56 -49.98
C GLY A 667 28.13 53.32 -48.48
N GLN A 668 28.87 54.20 -47.79
CA GLN A 668 29.06 54.13 -46.34
C GLN A 668 27.73 54.41 -45.63
N GLY A 669 26.91 53.38 -45.42
CA GLY A 669 26.11 53.26 -44.21
C GLY A 669 27.03 52.72 -43.11
N SER A 670 27.05 53.35 -41.94
CA SER A 670 27.73 52.78 -40.78
C SER A 670 26.93 51.55 -40.36
N THR A 671 27.41 50.37 -40.73
CA THR A 671 26.87 49.10 -40.23
C THR A 671 27.70 48.70 -39.03
N THR A 672 27.11 48.79 -37.84
CA THR A 672 27.74 48.32 -36.60
C THR A 672 27.05 47.04 -36.16
N SER A 673 27.79 45.94 -36.13
CA SER A 673 27.31 44.65 -35.60
C SER A 673 27.99 44.33 -34.27
N GLY A 674 27.30 43.59 -33.42
CA GLY A 674 27.85 43.16 -32.14
C GLY A 674 27.05 42.01 -31.55
N THR A 675 27.74 41.20 -30.75
CA THR A 675 27.11 40.17 -29.92
C THR A 675 27.20 40.60 -28.47
N PHE A 676 26.07 40.57 -27.77
CA PHE A 676 26.00 40.81 -26.35
C PHE A 676 25.65 39.50 -25.64
N ARG A 677 26.61 38.97 -24.88
CA ARG A 677 26.51 37.71 -24.14
C ARG A 677 26.87 37.99 -22.67
N PRO A 678 25.88 38.06 -21.76
CA PRO A 678 26.14 38.37 -20.35
C PRO A 678 26.85 37.22 -19.62
N SER A 679 26.47 35.98 -19.91
CA SER A 679 27.10 34.72 -19.48
C SER A 679 26.58 33.56 -20.35
N ASP A 680 27.13 32.35 -20.20
CA ASP A 680 26.75 31.19 -21.02
C ASP A 680 25.33 30.68 -20.76
N ASP A 681 24.80 30.91 -19.55
CA ASP A 681 23.47 30.45 -19.11
C ASP A 681 22.38 31.53 -19.21
N LEU A 682 22.71 32.70 -19.75
CA LEU A 682 21.78 33.82 -19.92
C LEU A 682 21.44 34.06 -21.39
N PRO A 683 20.27 34.65 -21.69
CA PRO A 683 19.91 34.99 -23.07
C PRO A 683 20.98 35.90 -23.68
N TRP A 684 21.35 35.61 -24.92
CA TRP A 684 22.30 36.42 -25.67
C TRP A 684 21.65 36.94 -26.94
N ILE A 685 22.15 38.09 -27.41
CA ILE A 685 21.63 38.78 -28.58
C ILE A 685 22.77 39.10 -29.53
N SER A 686 22.61 38.73 -30.79
CA SER A 686 23.42 39.25 -31.89
C SER A 686 22.60 40.28 -32.64
N TYR A 687 23.17 41.43 -32.93
CA TYR A 687 22.46 42.51 -33.60
C TYR A 687 23.33 43.21 -34.64
N THR A 688 22.67 43.80 -35.62
CA THR A 688 23.22 44.65 -36.67
C THR A 688 22.41 45.94 -36.72
N ILE A 689 23.09 47.08 -36.58
CA ILE A 689 22.50 48.42 -36.70
C ILE A 689 22.96 49.01 -38.02
N THR A 690 22.02 49.50 -38.81
CA THR A 690 22.29 50.10 -40.11
C THR A 690 21.70 51.52 -40.15
N GLY A 691 22.55 52.52 -40.44
CA GLY A 691 22.13 53.92 -40.60
C GLY A 691 23.20 54.83 -41.22
N ALA A 692 22.76 55.97 -41.76
CA ALA A 692 23.63 57.02 -42.30
C ALA A 692 24.03 58.02 -41.20
N GLY A 693 25.22 57.83 -40.60
CA GLY A 693 25.82 58.75 -39.63
C GLY A 693 26.91 58.13 -38.75
N ASP A 694 27.75 58.97 -38.13
CA ASP A 694 28.80 58.56 -37.18
C ASP A 694 28.17 58.05 -35.87
N THR A 695 28.42 56.78 -35.55
CA THR A 695 28.00 56.12 -34.30
C THR A 695 29.15 56.16 -33.28
N SER A 696 28.87 56.62 -32.05
CA SER A 696 29.84 56.58 -30.94
C SER A 696 29.32 55.71 -29.79
N TYR A 697 30.24 55.04 -29.09
CA TYR A 697 29.97 53.97 -28.12
C TYR A 697 30.38 54.36 -26.69
N VAL A 698 29.51 54.06 -25.71
CA VAL A 698 29.86 54.09 -24.28
C VAL A 698 29.15 52.95 -23.56
N ASP A 699 29.90 52.04 -22.92
CA ASP A 699 29.35 51.15 -21.89
C ASP A 699 29.25 51.93 -20.57
N SER A 700 28.06 51.96 -19.96
CA SER A 700 27.86 52.53 -18.64
C SER A 700 27.20 51.49 -17.73
N PRO A 701 27.81 51.16 -16.58
CA PRO A 701 27.12 50.44 -15.51
C PRO A 701 26.37 51.47 -14.65
N GLU A 702 25.05 51.58 -14.81
CA GLU A 702 24.20 52.27 -13.83
C GLU A 702 23.59 51.22 -12.88
N SER A 703 24.10 51.14 -11.63
CA SER A 703 23.35 50.98 -10.36
C SER A 703 24.12 50.20 -9.27
N ASP A 704 24.06 50.70 -8.03
CA ASP A 704 24.73 50.19 -6.82
C ASP A 704 23.83 49.22 -5.99
N LYS A 705 22.97 48.41 -6.62
CA LYS A 705 22.09 47.45 -5.90
C LYS A 705 22.18 46.03 -6.46
N TRP A 706 22.42 45.06 -5.58
CA TRP A 706 22.75 43.67 -5.96
C TRP A 706 21.63 42.90 -6.69
N TRP A 707 20.36 43.31 -6.60
CA TRP A 707 19.27 42.73 -7.42
C TRP A 707 19.11 43.40 -8.79
N GLU A 708 19.71 44.57 -9.01
CA GLU A 708 19.86 45.21 -10.34
C GLU A 708 21.16 44.76 -11.03
N ALA A 709 22.05 44.03 -10.34
CA ALA A 709 23.35 43.59 -10.87
C ALA A 709 23.28 42.62 -12.09
N ASN A 710 22.10 42.04 -12.36
CA ASN A 710 21.85 41.23 -13.56
C ASN A 710 21.20 42.02 -14.71
N GLN A 711 21.06 43.33 -14.57
CA GLN A 711 20.57 44.24 -15.60
C GLN A 711 21.78 44.86 -16.28
N ARG A 712 21.98 44.55 -17.56
CA ARG A 712 22.98 45.22 -18.39
C ARG A 712 22.28 45.90 -19.54
N THR A 713 22.42 47.21 -19.58
CA THR A 713 21.83 48.06 -20.61
C THR A 713 22.94 48.48 -21.57
N ARG A 714 22.68 48.38 -22.86
CA ARG A 714 23.58 48.91 -23.89
C ARG A 714 22.95 50.11 -24.57
N THR A 715 23.68 51.22 -24.63
CA THR A 715 23.19 52.49 -25.17
C THR A 715 23.97 52.89 -26.42
N PHE A 716 23.24 53.16 -27.51
CA PHE A 716 23.81 53.70 -28.75
C PHE A 716 23.39 55.15 -28.90
N THR A 717 24.29 56.05 -29.34
CA THR A 717 23.94 57.46 -29.66
C THR A 717 24.58 57.86 -30.98
N GLY A 718 23.79 58.43 -31.90
CA GLY A 718 24.26 58.98 -33.18
C GLY A 718 23.48 60.22 -33.61
N MET A 719 24.10 61.09 -34.43
CA MET A 719 23.42 62.19 -35.14
C MET A 719 23.10 61.74 -36.57
N MET A 720 21.87 61.99 -37.03
CA MET A 720 21.35 61.36 -38.24
C MET A 720 20.89 62.39 -39.29
N ASP A 721 21.16 62.08 -40.56
CA ASP A 721 20.81 62.88 -41.74
C ASP A 721 19.46 62.46 -42.38
N GLY A 722 18.43 62.23 -41.56
CA GLY A 722 17.04 62.12 -42.02
C GLY A 722 16.59 60.75 -42.59
N GLU A 723 17.35 59.68 -42.36
CA GLU A 723 16.93 58.30 -42.69
C GLU A 723 16.49 57.49 -41.45
N ALA A 724 15.67 56.44 -41.67
CA ALA A 724 15.22 55.55 -40.61
C ALA A 724 16.37 54.65 -40.11
N LEU A 725 16.62 54.62 -38.80
CA LEU A 725 17.56 53.65 -38.22
C LEU A 725 16.89 52.29 -38.17
N THR A 726 17.57 51.26 -38.67
CA THR A 726 17.09 49.88 -38.58
C THR A 726 18.02 49.06 -37.69
N ILE A 727 17.45 48.39 -36.70
CA ILE A 727 18.13 47.38 -35.88
C ILE A 727 17.50 46.03 -36.18
N SER A 728 18.32 45.11 -36.66
CA SER A 728 17.94 43.72 -36.85
C SER A 728 18.87 42.80 -36.08
N GLY A 729 18.38 41.63 -35.68
CA GLY A 729 19.19 40.72 -34.89
C GLY A 729 18.49 39.41 -34.59
N THR A 730 19.22 38.56 -33.88
CA THR A 730 18.73 37.26 -33.41
C THR A 730 18.91 37.20 -31.90
N VAL A 731 17.84 36.81 -31.21
CA VAL A 731 17.85 36.56 -29.76
C VAL A 731 17.77 35.05 -29.56
N TYR A 732 18.66 34.51 -28.74
CA TYR A 732 18.57 33.15 -28.24
C TYR A 732 18.21 33.18 -26.76
N VAL A 733 17.12 32.49 -26.41
CA VAL A 733 16.71 32.29 -25.02
C VAL A 733 16.99 30.83 -24.66
N PRO A 734 18.02 30.52 -23.85
CA PRO A 734 18.30 29.14 -23.46
C PRO A 734 17.12 28.52 -22.70
N LEU A 735 16.94 27.21 -22.85
CA LEU A 735 16.03 26.45 -21.98
C LEU A 735 16.57 26.51 -20.55
N PRO A 736 15.75 26.83 -19.55
CA PRO A 736 16.26 27.01 -18.19
C PRO A 736 16.72 25.65 -17.62
N SER A 737 17.95 25.61 -17.11
CA SER A 737 18.49 24.48 -16.33
C SER A 737 18.03 24.48 -14.86
N GLY A 738 16.98 25.24 -14.53
CA GLY A 738 16.43 25.38 -13.18
C GLY A 738 15.14 26.22 -13.15
N PRO A 739 14.43 26.32 -12.00
CA PRO A 739 13.03 26.75 -11.93
C PRO A 739 12.74 28.25 -12.13
N SER A 740 13.70 29.09 -12.54
CA SER A 740 13.62 30.55 -12.30
C SER A 740 13.64 31.48 -13.52
N VAL A 741 13.79 31.00 -14.76
CA VAL A 741 13.73 31.87 -15.97
C VAL A 741 12.63 31.39 -16.91
N ARG A 742 11.52 32.12 -16.97
CA ARG A 742 10.37 31.76 -17.84
C ARG A 742 10.19 32.65 -19.07
N GLU A 743 10.68 33.89 -19.07
CA GLU A 743 10.53 34.81 -20.21
C GLU A 743 11.75 35.74 -20.30
N ALA A 744 12.13 36.09 -21.53
CA ALA A 744 13.09 37.15 -21.82
C ALA A 744 12.40 38.28 -22.61
N TYR A 745 12.71 39.53 -22.27
CA TYR A 745 12.18 40.71 -22.93
C TYR A 745 13.28 41.41 -23.71
N LEU A 746 12.91 42.04 -24.81
CA LEU A 746 13.70 43.07 -25.48
C LEU A 746 12.88 44.36 -25.45
N ASP A 747 13.30 45.32 -24.63
CA ASP A 747 12.75 46.67 -24.61
C ASP A 747 13.70 47.58 -25.40
N VAL A 748 13.21 48.12 -26.53
CA VAL A 748 13.92 49.09 -27.37
C VAL A 748 13.21 50.43 -27.28
N ARG A 749 13.91 51.42 -26.72
CA ARG A 749 13.40 52.79 -26.62
C ARG A 749 14.18 53.70 -27.53
N ALA A 750 13.48 54.52 -28.31
CA ALA A 750 14.06 55.55 -29.15
C ALA A 750 13.54 56.93 -28.74
N TRP A 751 14.47 57.88 -28.57
CA TRP A 751 14.16 59.25 -28.15
C TRP A 751 14.22 60.20 -29.34
N SER A 752 13.11 60.84 -29.68
CA SER A 752 13.04 61.84 -30.76
C SER A 752 11.88 62.81 -30.48
N GLN A 753 12.06 63.79 -29.58
CA GLN A 753 11.03 64.71 -29.03
C GLN A 753 9.74 64.08 -28.42
N THR A 754 9.38 62.86 -28.82
CA THR A 754 8.38 61.93 -28.28
C THR A 754 9.08 60.59 -28.09
N GLU A 755 8.98 60.01 -26.89
CA GLU A 755 9.51 58.67 -26.61
C GLU A 755 8.68 57.64 -27.42
N GLN A 756 9.36 56.86 -28.27
CA GLN A 756 8.76 55.68 -28.88
C GLN A 756 9.36 54.42 -28.26
N ARG A 757 8.49 53.61 -27.66
CA ARG A 757 8.85 52.38 -26.95
C ARG A 757 8.35 51.17 -27.73
N TYR A 758 9.27 50.26 -28.03
CA TYR A 758 9.01 48.99 -28.68
C TYR A 758 9.41 47.85 -27.74
N GLU A 759 8.44 47.05 -27.33
CA GLU A 759 8.67 45.90 -26.44
C GLU A 759 8.31 44.62 -27.19
N LYS A 760 9.24 43.66 -27.26
CA LYS A 760 9.00 42.32 -27.81
C LYS A 760 9.38 41.25 -26.77
N ARG A 761 8.50 40.26 -26.60
CA ARG A 761 8.68 39.11 -25.69
C ARG A 761 9.18 37.90 -26.46
N PHE A 762 10.07 37.13 -25.83
CA PHE A 762 10.62 35.90 -26.41
C PHE A 762 10.42 34.73 -25.44
N MET A 763 10.03 33.58 -26.00
CA MET A 763 9.78 32.36 -25.23
C MET A 763 11.08 31.54 -25.03
N PRO A 764 11.24 30.82 -23.91
CA PRO A 764 12.39 29.95 -23.68
C PRO A 764 12.54 28.87 -24.76
N GLY A 765 13.79 28.51 -25.09
CA GLY A 765 14.10 27.50 -26.09
C GLY A 765 13.92 27.96 -27.55
N THR A 766 13.57 29.23 -27.77
CA THR A 766 13.38 29.77 -29.11
C THR A 766 14.59 30.60 -29.56
N LEU A 767 14.89 30.49 -30.86
CA LEU A 767 15.81 31.37 -31.57
C LEU A 767 14.95 32.25 -32.48
N GLU A 768 14.80 33.52 -32.15
CA GLU A 768 13.93 34.43 -32.89
C GLU A 768 14.69 35.59 -33.52
N ASN A 769 14.33 35.92 -34.75
CA ASN A 769 14.81 37.12 -35.43
C ASN A 769 13.90 38.31 -35.11
N PHE A 770 14.49 39.51 -35.03
CA PHE A 770 13.76 40.77 -34.94
C PHE A 770 14.31 41.78 -35.94
N ASN A 771 13.45 42.71 -36.36
CA ASN A 771 13.80 43.82 -37.23
C ASN A 771 12.94 45.03 -36.84
N ILE A 772 13.56 46.10 -36.37
CA ILE A 772 12.89 47.30 -35.86
C ILE A 772 13.45 48.50 -36.61
N SER A 773 12.59 49.22 -37.32
CA SER A 773 12.94 50.47 -38.01
C SER A 773 12.29 51.66 -37.30
N VAL A 774 13.10 52.63 -36.89
CA VAL A 774 12.64 53.86 -36.25
C VAL A 774 12.95 55.05 -37.17
N PRO A 775 11.94 55.82 -37.61
CA PRO A 775 12.17 57.04 -38.38
C PRO A 775 12.79 58.13 -37.50
N VAL A 776 13.89 58.75 -37.92
CA VAL A 776 14.57 59.83 -37.20
C VAL A 776 14.60 61.07 -38.09
N ALA A 777 14.09 62.22 -37.63
CA ALA A 777 14.12 63.44 -38.43
C ALA A 777 15.53 64.05 -38.46
N GLN A 778 15.84 64.79 -39.52
CA GLN A 778 17.15 65.39 -39.75
C GLN A 778 17.59 66.27 -38.56
N GLY A 779 18.80 66.03 -38.03
CA GLY A 779 19.36 66.78 -36.89
C GLY A 779 18.95 66.27 -35.51
N GLN A 780 18.23 65.14 -35.41
CA GLN A 780 17.85 64.52 -34.14
C GLN A 780 18.81 63.40 -33.73
N ARG A 781 18.93 63.20 -32.40
CA ARG A 781 19.65 62.09 -31.80
C ARG A 781 18.68 60.97 -31.49
N ALA A 782 18.96 59.76 -31.96
CA ALA A 782 18.27 58.56 -31.50
C ALA A 782 19.16 57.81 -30.51
N GLN A 783 18.54 57.33 -29.44
CA GLN A 783 19.19 56.42 -28.48
C GLN A 783 18.50 55.07 -28.54
N PHE A 784 19.23 53.97 -28.38
CA PHE A 784 18.66 52.62 -28.31
C PHE A 784 19.07 51.99 -27.01
N TYR A 785 18.08 51.45 -26.31
CA TYR A 785 18.26 50.65 -25.12
C TYR A 785 18.00 49.21 -25.52
N ILE A 786 18.89 48.29 -25.16
CA ILE A 786 18.61 46.85 -25.24
C ILE A 786 18.59 46.37 -23.80
N HIS A 787 17.39 46.04 -23.32
CA HIS A 787 17.19 45.50 -21.99
C HIS A 787 16.77 44.05 -22.11
N VAL A 788 17.59 43.14 -21.56
CA VAL A 788 17.31 41.72 -21.45
C VAL A 788 17.25 41.37 -19.97
N SER A 789 16.09 40.97 -19.49
CA SER A 789 15.88 40.59 -18.09
C SER A 789 15.10 39.28 -18.00
N PRO A 790 15.51 38.33 -17.14
CA PRO A 790 14.69 37.18 -16.81
C PRO A 790 13.48 37.62 -15.98
N SER A 791 12.27 37.29 -16.42
CA SER A 791 11.07 37.45 -15.57
C SER A 791 11.16 36.47 -14.39
N ILE A 792 11.43 37.01 -13.19
CA ILE A 792 11.20 36.31 -11.93
C ILE A 792 9.80 36.72 -11.46
N ASN A 793 8.93 35.75 -11.21
CA ASN A 793 7.56 36.01 -10.79
C ASN A 793 7.57 36.80 -9.47
N LYS A 794 6.86 37.95 -9.42
CA LYS A 794 6.64 38.76 -8.21
C LYS A 794 5.74 38.07 -7.17
N SER A 795 5.46 36.77 -7.30
CA SER A 795 4.48 36.04 -6.51
C SER A 795 5.06 35.21 -5.37
N THR A 796 6.37 35.22 -5.12
CA THR A 796 6.96 34.55 -3.94
C THR A 796 7.41 35.60 -2.93
N ARG A 797 6.45 36.08 -2.13
CA ARG A 797 6.74 36.60 -0.81
C ARG A 797 7.12 35.38 0.05
N VAL A 798 8.41 35.07 0.08
CA VAL A 798 8.97 34.15 1.06
C VAL A 798 8.99 34.93 2.38
N ASP A 799 7.93 34.79 3.17
CA ASP A 799 8.01 35.06 4.61
C ASP A 799 8.84 33.92 5.22
N GLY A 800 10.15 34.03 5.06
CA GLY A 800 11.14 33.20 5.74
C GLY A 800 11.90 34.09 6.71
N SER A 801 11.47 34.09 7.97
CA SER A 801 12.25 34.62 9.08
C SER A 801 13.59 33.87 9.15
N PHE A 802 14.68 34.61 9.04
CA PHE A 802 15.99 34.14 9.47
C PHE A 802 15.98 33.92 10.99
N ASN A 803 16.16 32.66 11.39
CA ASN A 803 16.83 32.23 12.61
C ASN A 803 17.61 30.95 12.29
#